data_AF-A0A9E0TNH1-F1
#
_entry.id   AF-A0A9E0TNH1-F1
#
_cell.length_a   1.000
_cell.length_b   1.000
_cell.length_c   1.000
_cell.angle_alpha   90.00
_cell.angle_beta   90.00
_cell.angle_gamma   90.00
#
_symmetry.space_group_name_H-M   'P 1'
#
loop_
_entity.id
_entity.type
_entity.pdbx_description
1 polymer ?
#
loop_
_entity_poly.entity_id
_entity_poly.type
_entity_poly.pdbx_seq_one_letter_code
_entity_poly.pdbx_strand_id
1 'polypeptide(L)'
;MNQRLPRSLLSVLALALLPTFAAAQTTIPAATGNFNANTAGTTYTLNAGDTRQVTSGSTEAVTVGSSSGTITLNINGTASQAGSGRGIRSGTGAGSITVSIGSTGLVKAVSDDAIQGRNTGSFNLVNLGTLYSGPNISGTPTASTVTGRGLNLRDAGGGTIVNGSTTNSTALIQADGNDAVRVGVGFSFTNYGVILANGVVNDSAANNALSGGSTTKTYTAGGGFSFEDPSGTVGSANSSLDNYGSISGARHGVQSGVLGTNLTVTNEVGGTIIGRNGSGVGFDATNASPANATVNNYGLIRGDYAGAGHIIDQTGSASATNDGDGDGVDIDGAATIHNYSTGRILATGAGGYDSEGRKNTSDGISIGGGIITNDGVIRGADDGIVVNNDTNASRSGVAATTITNNAGATIEGQNSYAIRLENKLGDARDNDTIINAGTITGGGTIPAAGTVTLQGGATDTNSTGTLDGVAYTGTGDARFIRGDGSAIQMGEGDDVLTNTGTVDGSATGRAVNMEGGNDTVNFNGGTITGEINGGAGTDTLNLGAGVSTTSKILNFEQFGVVSGTATLAGVVSGTTLTKTGAGTLALTANNTYTGLTTVSAGTLRVNNSNTGSATGSGDVQVNAGATLAGAGFIAGNAVADGVIAPGNSIGTLTVNGNVTWNGTAENAWQFQLGAGNTADLLVVGGDFAKGTGSTFVFDFENGGAIGTYTLVDWTGATTFAASDFSYINLDPAFTGTFAFNGSQLEFTATAVPEPATWAAIAGVAALGLAIWRKRAVRAKA
;
A
#
# COMPACT_ATOMS: atom_id res chain seq x y z
N MET A 1 22.54 0.61 -4.18
CA MET A 1 23.72 -0.27 -4.29
C MET A 1 24.36 -0.40 -2.91
N ASN A 2 23.75 -1.23 -2.04
CA ASN A 2 24.29 -1.61 -0.73
C ASN A 2 24.39 -3.13 -0.75
N GLN A 3 25.60 -3.63 -1.04
CA GLN A 3 25.88 -5.06 -1.03
C GLN A 3 25.79 -5.56 0.42
N ARG A 4 24.76 -6.35 0.72
CA ARG A 4 24.77 -7.21 1.90
C ARG A 4 25.76 -8.34 1.62
N LEU A 5 26.83 -8.37 2.42
CA LEU A 5 27.77 -9.48 2.51
C LEU A 5 27.01 -10.80 2.74
N PRO A 6 27.42 -11.91 2.12
CA PRO A 6 26.82 -13.21 2.40
C PRO A 6 27.17 -13.58 3.84
N ARG A 7 26.15 -13.92 4.66
CA ARG A 7 26.36 -14.61 5.93
C ARG A 7 26.92 -15.99 5.60
N SER A 8 28.25 -16.08 5.55
CA SER A 8 28.98 -17.32 5.36
C SER A 8 28.69 -18.26 6.52
N LEU A 9 28.23 -19.46 6.17
CA LEU A 9 28.50 -20.72 6.87
C LEU A 9 29.81 -20.63 7.65
N LEU A 10 29.77 -20.71 8.98
CA LEU A 10 30.84 -21.31 9.77
C LEU A 10 30.35 -21.53 11.21
N SER A 11 29.86 -22.73 11.49
CA SER A 11 29.90 -23.32 12.82
C SER A 11 30.02 -24.84 12.70
N VAL A 12 31.07 -25.27 11.99
CA VAL A 12 31.60 -26.62 12.12
C VAL A 12 32.54 -26.62 13.34
N LEU A 13 32.04 -27.24 14.41
CA LEU A 13 32.76 -28.12 15.33
C LEU A 13 34.09 -27.62 15.95
N ALA A 14 34.02 -27.16 17.19
CA ALA A 14 35.13 -27.24 18.13
C ALA A 14 34.69 -28.10 19.33
N LEU A 15 34.89 -29.42 19.20
CA LEU A 15 34.70 -30.38 20.29
C LEU A 15 35.96 -30.38 21.17
N ALA A 16 35.91 -29.70 22.30
CA ALA A 16 36.92 -29.82 23.34
C ALA A 16 36.82 -31.23 23.96
N LEU A 17 37.95 -31.94 24.03
CA LEU A 17 38.07 -33.27 24.64
C LEU A 17 37.69 -33.22 26.13
N LEU A 18 36.45 -33.59 26.43
CA LEU A 18 36.00 -34.12 27.71
C LEU A 18 35.77 -35.63 27.54
N PRO A 19 35.92 -36.46 28.59
CA PRO A 19 35.91 -37.92 28.45
C PRO A 19 34.59 -38.38 27.80
N THR A 20 34.71 -38.96 26.62
CA THR A 20 33.60 -39.54 25.86
C THR A 20 33.14 -40.81 26.56
N PHE A 21 32.04 -40.72 27.31
CA PHE A 21 31.20 -41.89 27.51
C PHE A 21 30.63 -42.23 26.12
N ALA A 22 31.09 -43.32 25.51
CA ALA A 22 30.47 -43.82 24.29
C ALA A 22 28.99 -44.05 24.59
N ALA A 23 28.11 -43.31 23.92
CA ALA A 23 26.68 -43.60 23.95
C ALA A 23 26.50 -45.07 23.58
N ALA A 24 25.75 -45.83 24.37
CA ALA A 24 25.40 -47.19 24.00
C ALA A 24 24.71 -47.12 22.62
N GLN A 25 25.30 -47.75 21.61
CA GLN A 25 24.70 -47.84 20.29
C GLN A 25 24.01 -49.20 20.18
N THR A 26 22.70 -49.19 19.92
CA THR A 26 21.88 -50.39 19.88
C THR A 26 21.23 -50.49 18.50
N THR A 27 21.29 -51.66 17.87
CA THR A 27 20.60 -51.88 16.59
C THR A 27 19.11 -52.10 16.82
N ILE A 28 18.26 -51.44 16.02
CA ILE A 28 16.84 -51.78 15.87
C ILE A 28 16.77 -52.95 14.88
N PRO A 29 16.38 -54.16 15.30
CA PRO A 29 16.41 -55.32 14.44
C PRO A 29 15.32 -55.28 13.36
N ALA A 30 15.67 -55.75 12.16
CA ALA A 30 14.69 -56.09 11.13
C ALA A 30 13.78 -57.22 11.62
N ALA A 31 12.53 -56.89 11.93
CA ALA A 31 11.57 -57.85 12.45
C ALA A 31 10.15 -57.26 12.46
N THR A 32 9.17 -58.16 12.59
CA THR A 32 7.78 -57.78 12.84
C THR A 32 7.56 -57.34 14.29
N GLY A 33 6.61 -56.42 14.52
CA GLY A 33 6.19 -55.95 15.83
C GLY A 33 6.80 -54.59 16.23
N ASN A 34 6.55 -54.19 17.48
CA ASN A 34 7.00 -52.92 18.05
C ASN A 34 8.42 -53.01 18.61
N PHE A 35 9.27 -52.01 18.35
CA PHE A 35 10.54 -51.85 19.06
C PHE A 35 10.43 -50.70 20.07
N ASN A 36 10.82 -50.94 21.32
CA ASN A 36 10.78 -49.93 22.38
C ASN A 36 12.18 -49.39 22.67
N ALA A 37 12.46 -48.16 22.23
CA ALA A 37 13.66 -47.40 22.54
C ALA A 37 13.46 -46.67 23.88
N ASN A 38 13.91 -47.24 24.99
CA ASN A 38 13.59 -46.76 26.35
C ASN A 38 14.80 -46.43 27.24
N THR A 39 16.02 -46.66 26.76
CA THR A 39 17.24 -46.39 27.53
C THR A 39 17.77 -44.99 27.19
N ALA A 40 17.82 -44.11 28.19
CA ALA A 40 18.38 -42.76 28.08
C ALA A 40 19.86 -42.78 27.66
N GLY A 41 20.31 -41.77 26.92
CA GLY A 41 21.69 -41.62 26.43
C GLY A 41 22.06 -42.61 25.32
N THR A 42 21.11 -43.41 24.82
CA THR A 42 21.35 -44.46 23.83
C THR A 42 21.01 -43.97 22.43
N THR A 43 21.82 -44.41 21.46
CA THR A 43 21.54 -44.23 20.02
C THR A 43 21.03 -45.53 19.44
N TYR A 44 19.81 -45.53 18.93
CA TYR A 44 19.20 -46.69 18.29
C TYR A 44 19.27 -46.55 16.77
N THR A 45 19.81 -47.54 16.07
CA THR A 45 19.97 -47.48 14.59
C THR A 45 19.19 -48.59 13.89
N LEU A 46 18.27 -48.24 12.99
CA LEU A 46 17.70 -49.15 11.99
C LEU A 46 18.52 -49.02 10.71
N ASN A 47 19.25 -50.06 10.31
CA ASN A 47 20.20 -49.96 9.20
C ASN A 47 19.50 -49.88 7.84
N ALA A 48 20.22 -49.41 6.83
CA ALA A 48 19.73 -49.40 5.46
C ALA A 48 19.36 -50.82 5.00
N GLY A 49 18.19 -50.96 4.36
CA GLY A 49 17.63 -52.25 3.95
C GLY A 49 16.87 -53.01 5.05
N ASP A 50 17.12 -52.71 6.33
CA ASP A 50 16.36 -53.32 7.43
C ASP A 50 14.93 -52.76 7.48
N THR A 51 13.97 -53.62 7.80
CA THR A 51 12.56 -53.21 7.95
C THR A 51 12.05 -53.58 9.34
N ARG A 52 11.58 -52.59 10.09
CA ARG A 52 10.78 -52.76 11.30
C ARG A 52 9.31 -52.58 10.95
N GLN A 53 8.51 -53.64 11.00
CA GLN A 53 7.14 -53.61 10.48
C GLN A 53 6.09 -54.08 11.48
N VAL A 54 5.00 -53.31 11.61
CA VAL A 54 3.75 -53.75 12.21
C VAL A 54 2.71 -53.88 11.10
N THR A 55 2.15 -55.07 10.92
CA THR A 55 1.25 -55.39 9.80
C THR A 55 -0.22 -55.08 10.07
N SER A 56 -0.62 -54.94 11.35
CA SER A 56 -2.00 -54.72 11.77
C SER A 56 -2.07 -54.19 13.21
N GLY A 57 -3.24 -53.69 13.61
CA GLY A 57 -3.47 -53.18 14.97
C GLY A 57 -2.93 -51.76 15.19
N SER A 58 -3.02 -51.29 16.42
CA SER A 58 -2.72 -49.90 16.81
C SER A 58 -1.30 -49.68 17.33
N THR A 59 -0.50 -50.74 17.45
CA THR A 59 0.87 -50.64 17.98
C THR A 59 1.78 -49.95 16.97
N GLU A 60 2.69 -49.12 17.47
CA GLU A 60 3.67 -48.41 16.67
C GLU A 60 4.80 -49.32 16.19
N ALA A 61 5.47 -48.95 15.09
CA ALA A 61 6.66 -49.70 14.66
C ALA A 61 7.85 -49.44 15.62
N VAL A 62 8.03 -48.19 16.06
CA VAL A 62 9.01 -47.80 17.07
C VAL A 62 8.37 -46.89 18.12
N THR A 63 8.48 -47.25 19.39
CA THR A 63 8.09 -46.41 20.53
C THR A 63 9.33 -45.84 21.20
N VAL A 64 9.33 -44.54 21.49
CA VAL A 64 10.33 -43.90 22.36
C VAL A 64 9.76 -43.80 23.77
N GLY A 65 10.39 -44.48 24.72
CA GLY A 65 9.97 -44.55 26.12
C GLY A 65 10.07 -43.22 26.87
N SER A 66 9.55 -43.17 28.09
CA SER A 66 9.46 -41.97 28.92
C SER A 66 10.71 -41.70 29.78
N SER A 67 11.90 -42.00 29.27
CA SER A 67 13.15 -41.75 30.02
C SER A 67 13.47 -40.26 30.06
N SER A 68 14.01 -39.76 31.18
CA SER A 68 14.33 -38.34 31.36
C SER A 68 15.52 -37.83 30.54
N GLY A 69 16.42 -38.72 30.08
CA GLY A 69 17.60 -38.36 29.27
C GLY A 69 17.36 -38.45 27.76
N THR A 70 18.34 -37.97 26.99
CA THR A 70 18.24 -37.89 25.52
C THR A 70 18.19 -39.26 24.86
N ILE A 71 17.27 -39.48 23.92
CA ILE A 71 17.25 -40.67 23.05
C ILE A 71 17.50 -40.24 21.61
N THR A 72 18.40 -40.95 20.92
CA THR A 72 18.67 -40.72 19.49
C THR A 72 18.18 -41.92 18.67
N LEU A 73 17.42 -41.65 17.59
CA LEU A 73 17.01 -42.65 16.60
C LEU A 73 17.67 -42.32 15.26
N ASN A 74 18.39 -43.28 14.68
CA ASN A 74 18.92 -43.22 13.32
C ASN A 74 18.16 -44.23 12.45
N ILE A 75 17.31 -43.74 11.55
CA ILE A 75 16.46 -44.57 10.69
C ILE A 75 16.99 -44.50 9.26
N ASN A 76 17.83 -45.46 8.90
CA ASN A 76 18.35 -45.62 7.53
C ASN A 76 17.56 -46.67 6.74
N GLY A 77 16.83 -47.55 7.42
CA GLY A 77 15.91 -48.54 6.85
C GLY A 77 14.44 -48.09 6.87
N THR A 78 13.52 -49.05 6.90
CA THR A 78 12.07 -48.78 6.88
C THR A 78 11.41 -49.07 8.22
N ALA A 79 10.85 -48.06 8.88
CA ALA A 79 9.90 -48.21 9.99
C ALA A 79 8.47 -48.09 9.45
N SER A 80 7.73 -49.21 9.41
CA SER A 80 6.44 -49.30 8.72
C SER A 80 5.31 -49.75 9.64
N GLN A 81 4.24 -48.97 9.70
CA GLN A 81 2.99 -49.33 10.36
C GLN A 81 1.87 -49.46 9.33
N ALA A 82 1.25 -50.64 9.20
CA ALA A 82 0.20 -50.92 8.22
C ALA A 82 -1.23 -51.08 8.80
N GLY A 83 -1.38 -50.97 10.11
CA GLY A 83 -2.67 -50.92 10.81
C GLY A 83 -3.09 -49.48 11.13
N SER A 84 -3.53 -49.26 12.37
CA SER A 84 -4.01 -47.97 12.91
C SER A 84 -3.03 -47.29 13.86
N GLY A 85 -1.79 -47.78 13.93
CA GLY A 85 -0.72 -47.22 14.74
C GLY A 85 0.13 -46.21 13.97
N ARG A 86 1.17 -45.71 14.63
CA ARG A 86 2.13 -44.75 14.05
C ARG A 86 3.44 -45.43 13.65
N GLY A 87 4.21 -44.80 12.75
CA GLY A 87 5.55 -45.28 12.44
C GLY A 87 6.46 -45.15 13.67
N ILE A 88 6.62 -43.93 14.16
CA ILE A 88 7.36 -43.61 15.39
C ILE A 88 6.47 -42.78 16.31
N ARG A 89 6.45 -43.09 17.61
CA ARG A 89 5.76 -42.28 18.62
C ARG A 89 6.59 -42.11 19.88
N SER A 90 6.67 -40.88 20.39
CA SER A 90 7.27 -40.64 21.71
C SER A 90 6.26 -40.67 22.88
N GLY A 91 6.78 -41.05 24.04
CA GLY A 91 6.06 -41.01 25.32
C GLY A 91 5.93 -39.58 25.87
N THR A 92 4.85 -39.33 26.61
CA THR A 92 4.47 -38.00 27.13
C THR A 92 5.36 -37.46 28.26
N GLY A 93 6.31 -38.25 28.74
CA GLY A 93 7.27 -37.85 29.79
C GLY A 93 8.73 -38.06 29.37
N ALA A 94 8.99 -38.28 28.07
CA ALA A 94 10.35 -38.41 27.58
C ALA A 94 11.08 -37.05 27.62
N GLY A 95 12.39 -37.09 27.85
CA GLY A 95 13.29 -35.93 27.75
C GLY A 95 13.45 -35.44 26.31
N SER A 96 14.67 -35.04 25.95
CA SER A 96 14.96 -34.63 24.56
C SER A 96 15.04 -35.84 23.63
N ILE A 97 14.53 -35.71 22.42
CA ILE A 97 14.56 -36.76 21.39
C ILE A 97 15.25 -36.19 20.16
N THR A 98 16.17 -36.96 19.57
CA THR A 98 16.77 -36.65 18.27
C THR A 98 16.45 -37.77 17.30
N VAL A 99 15.90 -37.45 16.14
CA VAL A 99 15.61 -38.41 15.07
C VAL A 99 16.38 -37.99 13.82
N SER A 100 17.11 -38.92 13.23
CA SER A 100 17.80 -38.75 11.96
C SER A 100 17.28 -39.79 10.98
N ILE A 101 16.66 -39.34 9.89
CA ILE A 101 16.22 -40.21 8.80
C ILE A 101 17.24 -40.10 7.69
N GLY A 102 17.93 -41.20 7.38
CA GLY A 102 18.89 -41.26 6.29
C GLY A 102 18.22 -41.10 4.93
N SER A 103 19.01 -40.91 3.86
CA SER A 103 18.49 -40.72 2.49
C SER A 103 17.69 -41.92 1.95
N THR A 104 17.93 -43.12 2.48
CA THR A 104 17.14 -44.34 2.20
C THR A 104 16.11 -44.64 3.28
N GLY A 105 16.07 -43.82 4.34
CA GLY A 105 15.20 -44.00 5.48
C GLY A 105 13.75 -43.73 5.11
N LEU A 106 12.87 -44.63 5.52
CA LEU A 106 11.43 -44.50 5.33
C LEU A 106 10.73 -44.71 6.66
N VAL A 107 9.98 -43.72 7.11
CA VAL A 107 9.02 -43.89 8.19
C VAL A 107 7.62 -43.75 7.61
N LYS A 108 6.79 -44.77 7.79
CA LYS A 108 5.43 -44.74 7.27
C LYS A 108 4.38 -45.28 8.22
N ALA A 109 3.18 -44.73 8.11
CA ALA A 109 1.97 -45.23 8.74
C ALA A 109 0.81 -45.17 7.75
N VAL A 110 0.01 -46.23 7.64
CA VAL A 110 -1.08 -46.27 6.66
C VAL A 110 -2.27 -45.43 7.08
N SER A 111 -2.62 -45.41 8.38
CA SER A 111 -3.87 -44.79 8.85
C SER A 111 -3.67 -43.66 9.86
N ASP A 112 -2.44 -43.43 10.34
CA ASP A 112 -2.13 -42.47 11.40
C ASP A 112 -0.77 -41.80 11.12
N ASP A 113 -0.22 -41.04 12.08
CA ASP A 113 0.99 -40.25 11.88
C ASP A 113 2.22 -41.11 11.56
N ALA A 114 3.05 -40.70 10.60
CA ALA A 114 4.32 -41.39 10.37
C ALA A 114 5.26 -41.19 11.57
N ILE A 115 5.36 -39.95 12.05
CA ILE A 115 6.03 -39.62 13.32
C ILE A 115 5.09 -38.77 14.17
N GLN A 116 4.90 -39.16 15.44
CA GLN A 116 4.25 -38.33 16.44
C GLN A 116 5.16 -38.07 17.66
N GLY A 117 5.47 -36.80 17.89
CA GLY A 117 6.16 -36.30 19.08
C GLY A 117 5.18 -35.82 20.15
N ARG A 118 5.38 -36.25 21.40
CA ARG A 118 4.63 -35.80 22.58
C ARG A 118 5.51 -35.60 23.82
N ASN A 119 6.82 -35.60 23.64
CA ASN A 119 7.78 -35.52 24.73
C ASN A 119 7.85 -34.09 25.28
N THR A 120 8.24 -33.96 26.56
CA THR A 120 8.32 -32.66 27.22
C THR A 120 9.62 -31.92 26.93
N GLY A 121 10.71 -32.66 26.62
CA GLY A 121 11.96 -32.06 26.15
C GLY A 121 11.93 -31.68 24.66
N SER A 122 13.06 -31.16 24.16
CA SER A 122 13.20 -30.81 22.73
C SER A 122 12.99 -32.02 21.82
N PHE A 123 12.28 -31.84 20.72
CA PHE A 123 12.20 -32.80 19.63
C PHE A 123 12.97 -32.27 18.43
N ASN A 124 14.10 -32.91 18.13
CA ASN A 124 14.96 -32.56 17.01
C ASN A 124 14.86 -33.61 15.91
N LEU A 125 14.73 -33.18 14.65
CA LEU A 125 14.62 -34.08 13.51
C LEU A 125 15.47 -33.56 12.34
N VAL A 126 16.24 -34.46 11.74
CA VAL A 126 16.82 -34.27 10.41
C VAL A 126 16.25 -35.35 9.49
N ASN A 127 15.43 -34.97 8.52
CA ASN A 127 14.88 -35.86 7.52
C ASN A 127 15.63 -35.70 6.20
N LEU A 128 16.41 -36.70 5.78
CA LEU A 128 16.98 -36.78 4.43
C LEU A 128 16.23 -37.78 3.53
N GLY A 129 15.29 -38.53 4.08
CA GLY A 129 14.55 -39.59 3.40
C GLY A 129 13.07 -39.25 3.27
N THR A 130 12.19 -40.16 3.69
CA THR A 130 10.74 -40.02 3.53
C THR A 130 9.97 -40.27 4.83
N LEU A 131 9.09 -39.32 5.15
CA LEU A 131 8.05 -39.45 6.17
C LEU A 131 6.69 -39.45 5.47
N TYR A 132 5.90 -40.50 5.69
CA TYR A 132 4.71 -40.70 4.89
C TYR A 132 3.51 -41.26 5.67
N SER A 133 2.39 -40.56 5.62
CA SER A 133 1.10 -41.04 6.13
C SER A 133 0.11 -41.27 4.99
N GLY A 134 -0.34 -42.52 4.84
CA GLY A 134 -1.32 -42.91 3.83
C GLY A 134 -1.07 -44.30 3.24
N PRO A 135 -1.96 -44.75 2.33
CA PRO A 135 -1.85 -46.07 1.72
C PRO A 135 -0.68 -46.19 0.73
N ASN A 136 -0.44 -45.18 -0.13
CA ASN A 136 0.60 -45.23 -1.18
C ASN A 136 1.32 -43.88 -1.40
N ILE A 137 2.65 -43.88 -1.45
CA ILE A 137 3.41 -42.68 -1.85
C ILE A 137 3.09 -42.39 -3.32
N SER A 138 2.32 -41.32 -3.54
CA SER A 138 1.91 -40.85 -4.85
C SER A 138 2.13 -39.35 -4.92
N GLY A 139 2.66 -38.85 -6.03
CA GLY A 139 2.64 -37.41 -6.33
C GLY A 139 1.30 -36.92 -6.88
N THR A 140 0.39 -37.85 -7.19
CA THR A 140 -0.97 -37.53 -7.63
C THR A 140 -1.87 -37.43 -6.41
N PRO A 141 -2.68 -36.36 -6.29
CA PRO A 141 -3.65 -36.23 -5.22
C PRO A 141 -4.58 -37.44 -5.11
N THR A 142 -4.90 -37.85 -3.88
CA THR A 142 -5.80 -38.98 -3.61
C THR A 142 -6.90 -38.61 -2.61
N ALA A 143 -8.12 -39.14 -2.80
CA ALA A 143 -9.15 -39.10 -1.75
C ALA A 143 -8.82 -40.15 -0.69
N SER A 144 -8.58 -39.72 0.55
CA SER A 144 -8.08 -40.60 1.61
C SER A 144 -8.73 -40.30 2.95
N THR A 145 -9.37 -41.31 3.56
CA THR A 145 -9.96 -41.23 4.91
C THR A 145 -8.92 -41.29 6.03
N VAL A 146 -7.63 -41.36 5.66
CA VAL A 146 -6.51 -41.38 6.60
C VAL A 146 -6.43 -40.05 7.33
N THR A 147 -6.40 -40.10 8.66
CA THR A 147 -6.36 -38.90 9.51
C THR A 147 -4.95 -38.54 9.99
N GLY A 148 -3.97 -39.37 9.61
CA GLY A 148 -2.58 -39.22 9.98
C GLY A 148 -1.84 -38.15 9.19
N ARG A 149 -0.73 -37.68 9.79
CA ARG A 149 0.17 -36.66 9.25
C ARG A 149 1.54 -37.27 8.95
N GLY A 150 2.30 -36.67 8.04
CA GLY A 150 3.69 -37.06 7.85
C GLY A 150 4.52 -36.82 9.12
N LEU A 151 4.29 -35.67 9.76
CA LEU A 151 4.94 -35.30 11.01
C LEU A 151 3.97 -34.54 11.93
N ASN A 152 3.75 -35.06 13.12
CA ASN A 152 2.90 -34.44 14.13
C ASN A 152 3.68 -34.17 15.43
N LEU A 153 4.00 -32.90 15.68
CA LEU A 153 4.76 -32.42 16.85
C LEU A 153 3.96 -31.41 17.66
N ARG A 154 2.63 -31.37 17.47
CA ARG A 154 1.73 -30.44 18.15
C ARG A 154 1.89 -30.48 19.68
N ASP A 155 2.14 -31.67 20.23
CA ASP A 155 2.22 -31.90 21.68
C ASP A 155 3.68 -32.07 22.18
N ALA A 156 4.69 -31.81 21.34
CA ALA A 156 6.10 -31.93 21.69
C ALA A 156 6.69 -30.60 22.19
N GLY A 157 7.66 -30.68 23.10
CA GLY A 157 8.32 -29.51 23.68
C GLY A 157 9.33 -28.84 22.77
N GLY A 158 8.90 -28.09 21.75
CA GLY A 158 9.77 -27.30 20.86
C GLY A 158 10.93 -28.08 20.21
N GLY A 159 11.84 -27.38 19.52
CA GLY A 159 13.05 -27.98 18.96
C GLY A 159 13.36 -27.57 17.52
N THR A 160 14.31 -28.26 16.89
CA THR A 160 14.77 -27.95 15.53
C THR A 160 14.45 -29.08 14.56
N ILE A 161 13.81 -28.75 13.45
CA ILE A 161 13.44 -29.69 12.39
C ILE A 161 14.08 -29.26 11.08
N VAL A 162 14.70 -30.19 10.37
CA VAL A 162 15.25 -29.98 9.03
C VAL A 162 14.70 -31.04 8.09
N ASN A 163 14.02 -30.63 7.02
CA ASN A 163 13.62 -31.51 5.93
C ASN A 163 14.50 -31.26 4.70
N GLY A 164 15.36 -32.21 4.38
CA GLY A 164 16.32 -32.14 3.28
C GLY A 164 17.64 -31.46 3.67
N SER A 165 18.37 -31.01 2.66
CA SER A 165 19.57 -30.19 2.82
C SER A 165 19.79 -29.34 1.56
N THR A 166 20.78 -28.46 1.58
CA THR A 166 21.20 -27.70 0.39
C THR A 166 21.59 -28.57 -0.80
N THR A 167 21.87 -29.87 -0.59
CA THR A 167 22.19 -30.86 -1.63
C THR A 167 21.12 -31.94 -1.77
N ASN A 168 20.03 -31.88 -1.01
CA ASN A 168 18.94 -32.87 -1.03
C ASN A 168 17.59 -32.16 -0.93
N SER A 169 17.04 -31.81 -2.09
CA SER A 169 15.70 -31.23 -2.24
C SER A 169 14.59 -32.27 -2.42
N THR A 170 14.93 -33.57 -2.36
CA THR A 170 13.97 -34.68 -2.57
C THR A 170 13.45 -35.29 -1.27
N ALA A 171 13.99 -34.89 -0.12
CA ALA A 171 13.47 -35.34 1.17
C ALA A 171 11.98 -34.99 1.30
N LEU A 172 11.17 -35.97 1.66
CA LEU A 172 9.71 -35.88 1.55
C LEU A 172 9.07 -36.00 2.93
N ILE A 173 8.13 -35.09 3.20
CA ILE A 173 7.12 -35.26 4.24
C ILE A 173 5.75 -35.15 3.56
N GLN A 174 4.96 -36.22 3.61
CA GLN A 174 3.68 -36.29 2.93
C GLN A 174 2.59 -36.90 3.81
N ALA A 175 1.37 -36.37 3.65
CA ALA A 175 0.14 -36.96 4.17
C ALA A 175 -0.95 -36.94 3.08
N ASP A 176 -1.71 -38.02 2.93
CA ASP A 176 -2.75 -38.11 1.91
C ASP A 176 -4.13 -37.58 2.34
N GLY A 177 -4.41 -37.51 3.65
CA GLY A 177 -5.75 -37.18 4.17
C GLY A 177 -5.76 -36.20 5.35
N ASN A 178 -4.63 -35.56 5.65
CA ASN A 178 -4.52 -34.53 6.69
C ASN A 178 -3.34 -33.59 6.37
N ASP A 179 -2.97 -32.73 7.33
CA ASP A 179 -1.79 -31.88 7.18
C ASP A 179 -0.52 -32.74 6.99
N ALA A 180 0.41 -32.31 6.14
CA ALA A 180 1.68 -33.03 6.02
C ALA A 180 2.54 -32.83 7.27
N VAL A 181 2.61 -31.59 7.77
CA VAL A 181 3.31 -31.22 8.99
C VAL A 181 2.39 -30.46 9.92
N ARG A 182 2.40 -30.82 11.21
CA ARG A 182 1.79 -30.04 12.28
C ARG A 182 2.75 -29.89 13.45
N VAL A 183 2.97 -28.67 13.92
CA VAL A 183 3.88 -28.35 15.02
C VAL A 183 3.20 -27.49 16.08
N GLY A 184 3.69 -27.58 17.32
CA GLY A 184 3.30 -26.69 18.42
C GLY A 184 4.16 -25.42 18.48
N VAL A 185 4.35 -24.90 19.69
CA VAL A 185 5.18 -23.71 19.97
C VAL A 185 6.66 -24.05 20.18
N GLY A 186 7.55 -23.08 19.95
CA GLY A 186 8.98 -23.22 20.21
C GLY A 186 9.75 -24.04 19.17
N PHE A 187 9.21 -24.19 17.96
CA PHE A 187 9.87 -24.93 16.88
C PHE A 187 10.56 -23.99 15.88
N SER A 188 11.76 -24.36 15.46
CA SER A 188 12.40 -23.82 14.26
C SER A 188 12.46 -24.91 13.20
N PHE A 189 11.88 -24.64 12.04
CA PHE A 189 11.76 -25.59 10.94
C PHE A 189 12.46 -25.05 9.70
N THR A 190 13.37 -25.84 9.11
CA THR A 190 13.98 -25.54 7.82
C THR A 190 13.58 -26.59 6.78
N ASN A 191 12.97 -26.17 5.68
CA ASN A 191 12.60 -27.04 4.57
C ASN A 191 13.46 -26.76 3.34
N TYR A 192 14.29 -27.71 2.94
CA TYR A 192 14.93 -27.78 1.61
C TYR A 192 14.20 -28.73 0.66
N GLY A 193 13.43 -29.66 1.22
CA GLY A 193 12.75 -30.73 0.50
C GLY A 193 11.32 -30.41 0.07
N VAL A 194 10.49 -31.45 0.04
CA VAL A 194 9.08 -31.39 -0.32
C VAL A 194 8.22 -31.68 0.91
N ILE A 195 7.27 -30.79 1.18
CA ILE A 195 6.19 -30.98 2.13
C ILE A 195 4.88 -30.95 1.34
N LEU A 196 4.12 -32.04 1.37
CA LEU A 196 2.97 -32.23 0.50
C LEU A 196 1.77 -32.82 1.25
N ALA A 197 0.72 -32.03 1.44
CA ALA A 197 -0.59 -32.57 1.77
C ALA A 197 -1.29 -32.98 0.46
N ASN A 198 -1.18 -34.27 0.15
CA ASN A 198 -1.54 -34.87 -1.13
C ASN A 198 -3.05 -35.22 -1.24
N GLY A 199 -3.91 -34.52 -0.50
CA GLY A 199 -5.36 -34.69 -0.60
C GLY A 199 -5.90 -34.12 -1.91
N VAL A 200 -6.93 -34.76 -2.49
CA VAL A 200 -7.83 -34.10 -3.47
C VAL A 200 -8.84 -33.19 -2.78
N VAL A 201 -9.10 -33.42 -1.49
CA VAL A 201 -10.09 -32.68 -0.71
C VAL A 201 -9.53 -31.33 -0.34
N ASN A 202 -10.21 -30.31 -0.83
CA ASN A 202 -9.71 -28.94 -0.82
C ASN A 202 -10.78 -27.93 -0.34
N ASP A 203 -11.91 -28.43 0.16
CA ASP A 203 -13.05 -27.68 0.72
C ASP A 203 -12.95 -27.44 2.24
N SER A 204 -13.58 -26.37 2.74
CA SER A 204 -13.73 -26.04 4.16
C SER A 204 -14.94 -26.73 4.79
N ALA A 205 -14.93 -26.98 6.11
CA ALA A 205 -16.07 -27.61 6.80
C ALA A 205 -17.19 -26.62 7.10
N ALA A 206 -16.86 -25.34 7.27
CA ALA A 206 -17.81 -24.30 7.68
C ALA A 206 -18.72 -23.86 6.52
N ASN A 207 -18.17 -23.81 5.30
CA ASN A 207 -18.83 -23.19 4.14
C ASN A 207 -19.88 -24.10 3.47
N ASN A 208 -19.80 -25.40 3.76
CA ASN A 208 -20.68 -26.42 3.22
C ASN A 208 -22.16 -26.25 3.66
N ALA A 209 -22.39 -25.70 4.87
CA ALA A 209 -23.74 -25.44 5.39
C ALA A 209 -24.45 -24.27 4.69
N LEU A 210 -23.71 -23.28 4.18
CA LEU A 210 -24.26 -22.06 3.58
C LEU A 210 -24.58 -22.22 2.09
N SER A 211 -23.94 -23.18 1.43
CA SER A 211 -24.04 -23.42 -0.01
C SER A 211 -24.88 -24.67 -0.37
N GLY A 212 -25.60 -25.23 0.61
CA GLY A 212 -26.53 -26.36 0.41
C GLY A 212 -25.85 -27.71 0.22
N GLY A 213 -24.56 -27.83 0.56
CA GLY A 213 -23.82 -29.08 0.48
C GLY A 213 -23.99 -29.96 1.72
N SER A 214 -23.34 -31.12 1.68
CA SER A 214 -23.35 -32.10 2.78
C SER A 214 -22.42 -31.70 3.94
N THR A 215 -22.96 -31.57 5.15
CA THR A 215 -22.19 -31.39 6.39
C THR A 215 -21.48 -32.67 6.88
N THR A 216 -21.58 -33.77 6.14
CA THR A 216 -20.95 -35.06 6.50
C THR A 216 -19.45 -34.99 6.26
N LYS A 217 -18.66 -35.00 7.33
CA LYS A 217 -17.19 -35.00 7.25
C LYS A 217 -16.63 -36.42 7.15
N THR A 218 -16.36 -36.90 5.94
CA THR A 218 -15.70 -38.19 5.68
C THR A 218 -14.18 -38.02 5.47
N TYR A 219 -13.74 -36.89 4.93
CA TYR A 219 -12.35 -36.55 4.62
C TYR A 219 -11.94 -35.23 5.28
N THR A 220 -10.64 -34.98 5.44
CA THR A 220 -10.13 -33.70 5.96
C THR A 220 -9.36 -32.97 4.86
N ALA A 221 -9.61 -31.67 4.69
CA ALA A 221 -8.78 -30.81 3.86
C ALA A 221 -7.49 -30.46 4.62
N GLY A 222 -6.37 -30.98 4.16
CA GLY A 222 -5.06 -30.82 4.81
C GLY A 222 -4.30 -29.59 4.32
N GLY A 223 -3.68 -28.87 5.26
CA GLY A 223 -2.67 -27.86 4.95
C GLY A 223 -1.30 -28.49 4.71
N GLY A 224 -0.42 -27.82 3.96
CA GLY A 224 0.95 -28.31 3.80
C GLY A 224 1.68 -28.32 5.15
N PHE A 225 1.64 -27.19 5.85
CA PHE A 225 2.25 -26.99 7.16
C PHE A 225 1.28 -26.26 8.08
N SER A 226 1.13 -26.73 9.32
CA SER A 226 0.23 -26.13 10.31
C SER A 226 0.95 -25.83 11.62
N PHE A 227 0.84 -24.58 12.11
CA PHE A 227 1.15 -24.22 13.49
C PHE A 227 -0.13 -24.34 14.33
N GLU A 228 -0.10 -25.20 15.35
CA GLU A 228 -1.25 -25.39 16.23
C GLU A 228 -0.84 -25.50 17.69
N ASP A 229 -1.36 -24.59 18.53
CA ASP A 229 -1.31 -24.72 19.99
C ASP A 229 -2.70 -25.08 20.55
N PRO A 230 -2.96 -26.36 20.81
CA PRO A 230 -4.23 -26.80 21.39
C PRO A 230 -4.34 -26.56 22.90
N SER A 231 -3.25 -26.15 23.57
CA SER A 231 -3.21 -26.12 25.04
C SER A 231 -3.77 -24.83 25.63
N GLY A 232 -3.98 -23.78 24.82
CA GLY A 232 -4.36 -22.44 25.29
C GLY A 232 -3.43 -21.87 26.37
N THR A 233 -2.27 -22.51 26.58
CA THR A 233 -1.32 -22.25 27.66
C THR A 233 -0.02 -21.83 27.01
N VAL A 234 -0.06 -20.68 26.35
CA VAL A 234 1.12 -20.20 25.64
C VAL A 234 2.18 -19.81 26.65
N GLY A 235 3.24 -20.60 26.71
CA GLY A 235 4.56 -20.06 26.99
C GLY A 235 5.02 -19.21 25.80
N SER A 236 5.64 -18.06 26.07
CA SER A 236 6.04 -16.99 25.13
C SER A 236 7.08 -17.38 24.05
N ALA A 237 7.17 -18.65 23.65
CA ALA A 237 8.21 -19.15 22.76
C ALA A 237 7.83 -18.98 21.28
N ASN A 238 8.71 -18.35 20.51
CA ASN A 238 8.52 -18.10 19.10
C ASN A 238 8.64 -19.40 18.28
N SER A 239 7.88 -19.48 17.18
CA SER A 239 8.04 -20.54 16.18
C SER A 239 8.40 -19.94 14.82
N SER A 240 9.18 -20.68 14.03
CA SER A 240 9.67 -20.22 12.72
C SER A 240 9.70 -21.33 11.68
N LEU A 241 9.47 -20.95 10.42
CA LEU A 241 9.61 -21.77 9.24
C LEU A 241 10.47 -21.04 8.21
N ASP A 242 11.60 -21.63 7.84
CA ASP A 242 12.46 -21.19 6.73
C ASP A 242 12.32 -22.19 5.57
N ASN A 243 11.65 -21.79 4.48
CA ASN A 243 11.37 -22.63 3.33
C ASN A 243 12.26 -22.28 2.13
N TYR A 244 13.22 -23.14 1.82
CA TYR A 244 14.00 -23.16 0.58
C TYR A 244 13.41 -24.11 -0.49
N GLY A 245 12.55 -25.05 -0.07
CA GLY A 245 11.96 -26.08 -0.91
C GLY A 245 10.51 -25.80 -1.30
N SER A 246 9.72 -26.88 -1.44
CA SER A 246 8.31 -26.81 -1.82
C SER A 246 7.40 -27.19 -0.65
N ILE A 247 6.40 -26.37 -0.39
CA ILE A 247 5.27 -26.65 0.51
C ILE A 247 3.99 -26.51 -0.30
N SER A 248 3.17 -27.56 -0.32
CA SER A 248 1.85 -27.52 -0.95
C SER A 248 0.79 -28.16 -0.07
N GLY A 249 -0.28 -27.40 0.19
CA GLY A 249 -1.49 -27.89 0.84
C GLY A 249 -2.58 -28.25 -0.15
N ALA A 250 -3.52 -29.10 0.25
CA ALA A 250 -4.76 -29.27 -0.51
C ALA A 250 -5.66 -28.03 -0.38
N ARG A 251 -5.65 -27.40 0.81
CA ARG A 251 -6.30 -26.10 1.09
C ARG A 251 -5.28 -24.98 1.18
N HIS A 252 -4.65 -24.78 2.35
CA HIS A 252 -3.63 -23.74 2.56
C HIS A 252 -2.20 -24.31 2.49
N GLY A 253 -1.26 -23.54 1.97
CA GLY A 253 0.16 -23.94 1.95
C GLY A 253 0.71 -24.03 3.38
N VAL A 254 0.69 -22.91 4.09
CA VAL A 254 1.01 -22.79 5.50
C VAL A 254 -0.20 -22.21 6.23
N GLN A 255 -0.54 -22.74 7.40
CA GLN A 255 -1.64 -22.23 8.21
C GLN A 255 -1.30 -22.14 9.70
N SER A 256 -2.11 -21.37 10.42
CA SER A 256 -2.13 -21.32 11.89
C SER A 256 -3.56 -21.15 12.38
N GLY A 257 -3.94 -21.92 13.40
CA GLY A 257 -5.29 -21.87 13.97
C GLY A 257 -5.43 -21.10 15.30
N VAL A 258 -4.31 -20.70 15.94
CA VAL A 258 -4.30 -19.88 17.17
C VAL A 258 -2.97 -19.12 17.27
N LEU A 259 -3.00 -17.79 17.27
CA LEU A 259 -1.80 -16.96 17.48
C LEU A 259 -1.73 -16.38 18.89
N GLY A 260 -1.09 -17.09 19.82
CA GLY A 260 -0.61 -16.49 21.07
C GLY A 260 0.91 -16.31 21.15
N THR A 261 1.66 -16.66 20.10
CA THR A 261 3.14 -16.57 20.00
C THR A 261 3.56 -15.76 18.78
N ASN A 262 4.82 -15.30 18.74
CA ASN A 262 5.38 -14.72 17.51
C ASN A 262 5.71 -15.83 16.51
N LEU A 263 5.04 -15.81 15.36
CA LEU A 263 5.30 -16.70 14.24
C LEU A 263 6.06 -15.96 13.13
N THR A 264 7.06 -16.63 12.58
CA THR A 264 7.79 -16.13 11.40
C THR A 264 7.80 -17.19 10.30
N VAL A 265 7.32 -16.81 9.12
CA VAL A 265 7.43 -17.61 7.90
C VAL A 265 8.39 -16.89 6.95
N THR A 266 9.52 -17.50 6.66
CA THR A 266 10.47 -17.05 5.65
C THR A 266 10.38 -17.99 4.45
N ASN A 267 9.93 -17.49 3.30
CA ASN A 267 10.01 -18.20 2.04
C ASN A 267 11.23 -17.69 1.27
N GLU A 268 12.25 -18.53 1.16
CA GLU A 268 13.56 -18.17 0.63
C GLU A 268 13.57 -18.15 -0.90
N VAL A 269 14.66 -17.65 -1.49
CA VAL A 269 14.80 -17.59 -2.96
C VAL A 269 14.67 -19.00 -3.55
N GLY A 270 13.74 -19.16 -4.50
CA GLY A 270 13.42 -20.44 -5.12
C GLY A 270 12.44 -21.32 -4.33
N GLY A 271 12.12 -20.95 -3.09
CA GLY A 271 11.09 -21.60 -2.30
C GLY A 271 9.69 -21.33 -2.83
N THR A 272 8.81 -22.33 -2.71
CA THR A 272 7.39 -22.23 -3.09
C THR A 272 6.48 -22.63 -1.94
N ILE A 273 5.50 -21.78 -1.63
CA ILE A 273 4.40 -22.08 -0.70
C ILE A 273 3.08 -21.92 -1.47
N ILE A 274 2.31 -23.00 -1.59
CA ILE A 274 1.10 -23.05 -2.41
C ILE A 274 -0.08 -23.62 -1.63
N GLY A 275 -1.13 -22.82 -1.47
CA GLY A 275 -2.48 -23.30 -1.15
C GLY A 275 -3.22 -23.63 -2.46
N ARG A 276 -3.70 -24.85 -2.64
CA ARG A 276 -4.31 -25.28 -3.92
C ARG A 276 -5.80 -24.94 -4.06
N ASN A 277 -6.45 -24.52 -2.98
CA ASN A 277 -7.84 -24.06 -2.96
C ASN A 277 -8.10 -23.16 -1.73
N GLY A 278 -7.16 -22.27 -1.47
CA GLY A 278 -7.11 -21.45 -0.27
C GLY A 278 -5.79 -20.71 -0.22
N SER A 279 -5.55 -20.01 0.88
CA SER A 279 -4.39 -19.13 1.00
C SER A 279 -3.02 -19.83 0.89
N GLY A 280 -2.04 -19.14 0.31
CA GLY A 280 -0.63 -19.57 0.36
C GLY A 280 -0.15 -19.65 1.81
N VAL A 281 -0.31 -18.55 2.54
CA VAL A 281 -0.11 -18.47 4.01
C VAL A 281 -1.41 -17.93 4.63
N GLY A 282 -2.08 -18.69 5.48
CA GLY A 282 -3.37 -18.32 6.07
C GLY A 282 -3.38 -18.44 7.60
N PHE A 283 -3.55 -17.33 8.34
CA PHE A 283 -3.59 -17.32 9.81
C PHE A 283 -4.92 -16.76 10.32
N ASP A 284 -5.76 -17.66 10.82
CA ASP A 284 -7.02 -17.34 11.48
C ASP A 284 -6.71 -16.89 12.93
N ALA A 285 -6.69 -15.58 13.15
CA ALA A 285 -6.30 -15.00 14.43
C ALA A 285 -6.99 -13.67 14.67
N THR A 286 -8.14 -13.75 15.35
CA THR A 286 -9.01 -12.63 15.72
C THR A 286 -8.36 -11.47 16.51
N ASN A 287 -7.10 -11.58 16.93
CA ASN A 287 -6.40 -10.59 17.77
C ASN A 287 -4.88 -10.43 17.47
N ALA A 288 -4.41 -10.74 16.25
CA ALA A 288 -2.97 -10.64 15.99
C ALA A 288 -2.48 -9.18 16.11
N SER A 289 -1.51 -8.95 16.99
CA SER A 289 -0.68 -7.74 17.03
C SER A 289 0.32 -7.80 15.86
N PRO A 290 0.75 -6.67 15.25
CA PRO A 290 1.76 -6.66 14.18
C PRO A 290 3.06 -7.40 14.53
N ALA A 291 3.35 -7.57 15.83
CA ALA A 291 4.51 -8.29 16.34
C ALA A 291 4.37 -9.83 16.27
N ASN A 292 3.15 -10.36 16.17
CA ASN A 292 2.86 -11.78 16.37
C ASN A 292 2.89 -12.60 15.07
N ALA A 293 2.78 -11.97 13.89
CA ALA A 293 2.85 -12.66 12.61
C ALA A 293 3.78 -11.92 11.64
N THR A 294 4.83 -12.60 11.18
CA THR A 294 5.78 -12.07 10.20
C THR A 294 5.91 -13.00 9.01
N VAL A 295 5.78 -12.45 7.80
CA VAL A 295 6.05 -13.16 6.54
C VAL A 295 7.18 -12.45 5.80
N ASN A 296 8.27 -13.16 5.56
CA ASN A 296 9.39 -12.70 4.74
C ASN A 296 9.41 -13.51 3.44
N ASN A 297 9.21 -12.88 2.29
CA ASN A 297 9.11 -13.58 1.02
C ASN A 297 10.20 -13.14 0.03
N TYR A 298 11.05 -14.08 -0.36
CA TYR A 298 12.01 -13.99 -1.46
C TYR A 298 11.65 -14.93 -2.63
N GLY A 299 10.71 -15.86 -2.42
CA GLY A 299 10.28 -16.88 -3.38
C GLY A 299 8.85 -16.65 -3.88
N LEU A 300 8.14 -17.74 -4.16
CA LEU A 300 6.71 -17.71 -4.53
C LEU A 300 5.84 -18.11 -3.34
N ILE A 301 4.93 -17.20 -2.94
CA ILE A 301 3.76 -17.53 -2.12
C ILE A 301 2.54 -17.37 -3.03
N ARG A 302 1.69 -18.39 -3.08
CA ARG A 302 0.51 -18.36 -3.93
C ARG A 302 -0.69 -19.05 -3.30
N GLY A 303 -1.82 -18.35 -3.26
CA GLY A 303 -3.12 -18.98 -3.14
C GLY A 303 -3.68 -19.27 -4.52
N ASP A 304 -4.17 -20.50 -4.68
CA ASP A 304 -4.88 -20.92 -5.87
C ASP A 304 -6.34 -21.20 -5.56
N TYR A 305 -7.18 -21.02 -6.56
CA TYR A 305 -8.55 -21.51 -6.58
C TYR A 305 -8.65 -22.68 -7.54
N ALA A 306 -9.13 -23.82 -7.03
CA ALA A 306 -9.20 -25.05 -7.80
C ALA A 306 -10.19 -24.96 -8.98
N GLY A 307 -11.18 -24.07 -8.89
CA GLY A 307 -12.19 -23.89 -9.92
C GLY A 307 -13.46 -24.72 -9.70
N ALA A 308 -14.56 -24.22 -10.25
CA ALA A 308 -15.85 -24.90 -10.23
C ALA A 308 -15.75 -26.35 -10.76
N GLY A 309 -16.33 -27.31 -10.04
CA GLY A 309 -16.33 -28.73 -10.42
C GLY A 309 -14.99 -29.46 -10.28
N HIS A 310 -13.93 -28.77 -9.86
CA HIS A 310 -12.61 -29.35 -9.56
C HIS A 310 -12.34 -29.43 -8.05
N ILE A 311 -13.28 -28.97 -7.24
CA ILE A 311 -13.27 -29.07 -5.78
C ILE A 311 -13.80 -30.45 -5.41
N ILE A 312 -13.10 -31.15 -4.52
CA ILE A 312 -13.62 -32.37 -3.89
C ILE A 312 -13.99 -32.01 -2.46
N ASP A 313 -15.26 -32.18 -2.12
CA ASP A 313 -15.78 -31.88 -0.79
C ASP A 313 -15.29 -32.88 0.27
N GLN A 314 -15.62 -32.61 1.53
CA GLN A 314 -15.29 -33.52 2.63
C GLN A 314 -16.09 -34.83 2.62
N THR A 315 -16.98 -35.07 1.66
CA THR A 315 -17.60 -36.39 1.40
C THR A 315 -16.86 -37.19 0.33
N GLY A 316 -15.87 -36.60 -0.35
CA GLY A 316 -15.13 -37.20 -1.45
C GLY A 316 -15.83 -37.06 -2.81
N SER A 317 -16.89 -36.25 -2.87
CA SER A 317 -17.65 -35.98 -4.08
C SER A 317 -17.14 -34.71 -4.74
N ALA A 318 -17.26 -34.60 -6.07
CA ALA A 318 -17.06 -33.33 -6.73
C ALA A 318 -18.07 -32.31 -6.18
N SER A 319 -17.58 -31.23 -5.60
CA SER A 319 -18.44 -30.18 -5.09
C SER A 319 -19.02 -29.38 -6.25
N ALA A 320 -20.34 -29.22 -6.24
CA ALA A 320 -21.02 -28.27 -7.12
C ALA A 320 -20.89 -26.83 -6.60
N THR A 321 -20.44 -26.66 -5.36
CA THR A 321 -20.21 -25.35 -4.75
C THR A 321 -18.78 -24.92 -5.04
N ASN A 322 -18.66 -23.71 -5.55
CA ASN A 322 -17.38 -23.02 -5.63
C ASN A 322 -17.04 -22.62 -4.19
N ASP A 323 -15.86 -22.94 -3.68
CA ASP A 323 -15.39 -22.48 -2.37
C ASP A 323 -13.86 -22.40 -2.35
N GLY A 324 -13.32 -21.37 -1.72
CA GLY A 324 -11.90 -21.00 -1.71
C GLY A 324 -11.69 -19.52 -2.03
N ASP A 325 -11.01 -18.82 -1.12
CA ASP A 325 -10.53 -17.43 -1.26
C ASP A 325 -9.29 -17.34 -2.18
N GLY A 326 -8.38 -18.32 -2.09
CA GLY A 326 -7.22 -18.38 -2.97
C GLY A 326 -6.24 -17.23 -2.76
N ASP A 327 -6.19 -16.65 -1.56
CA ASP A 327 -5.36 -15.50 -1.24
C ASP A 327 -3.86 -15.82 -1.24
N GLY A 328 -3.01 -14.86 -1.62
CA GLY A 328 -1.56 -15.05 -1.45
C GLY A 328 -1.20 -15.21 0.02
N VAL A 329 -1.53 -14.21 0.81
CA VAL A 329 -1.41 -14.18 2.27
C VAL A 329 -2.73 -13.70 2.86
N ASP A 330 -3.21 -14.40 3.87
CA ASP A 330 -4.45 -14.08 4.58
C ASP A 330 -4.21 -14.16 6.09
N ILE A 331 -4.33 -13.04 6.80
CA ILE A 331 -4.10 -12.95 8.25
C ILE A 331 -5.12 -12.00 8.86
N ASP A 332 -6.13 -12.51 9.57
CA ASP A 332 -7.24 -11.69 10.10
C ASP A 332 -6.82 -10.53 11.02
N GLY A 333 -5.67 -10.65 11.68
CA GLY A 333 -5.11 -9.62 12.55
C GLY A 333 -3.97 -8.84 11.89
N ALA A 334 -3.38 -7.90 12.64
CA ALA A 334 -2.29 -7.13 12.10
C ALA A 334 -1.01 -7.96 11.93
N ALA A 335 -0.26 -7.70 10.86
CA ALA A 335 0.91 -8.48 10.47
C ALA A 335 2.07 -7.61 9.97
N THR A 336 3.25 -8.21 9.92
CA THR A 336 4.43 -7.63 9.23
C THR A 336 4.78 -8.46 8.01
N ILE A 337 4.63 -7.91 6.81
CA ILE A 337 4.91 -8.56 5.54
C ILE A 337 6.07 -7.85 4.83
N HIS A 338 7.14 -8.60 4.53
CA HIS A 338 8.23 -8.14 3.67
C HIS A 338 8.26 -8.98 2.40
N ASN A 339 7.88 -8.40 1.26
CA ASN A 339 8.03 -9.02 -0.05
C ASN A 339 9.26 -8.45 -0.74
N TYR A 340 10.36 -9.20 -0.75
CA TYR A 340 11.64 -8.75 -1.28
C TYR A 340 11.65 -8.77 -2.82
N SER A 341 12.70 -8.20 -3.43
CA SER A 341 12.77 -7.99 -4.89
C SER A 341 12.56 -9.22 -5.79
N THR A 342 12.87 -10.42 -5.31
CA THR A 342 12.61 -11.69 -6.01
C THR A 342 11.28 -12.33 -5.62
N GLY A 343 10.66 -11.83 -4.55
CA GLY A 343 9.43 -12.29 -3.97
C GLY A 343 8.22 -12.00 -4.84
N ARG A 344 7.36 -13.01 -4.93
CA ARG A 344 6.04 -12.95 -5.57
C ARG A 344 5.00 -13.46 -4.60
N ILE A 345 4.02 -12.62 -4.28
CA ILE A 345 2.82 -12.99 -3.53
C ILE A 345 1.65 -12.87 -4.50
N LEU A 346 1.00 -13.99 -4.79
CA LEU A 346 0.00 -14.08 -5.87
C LEU A 346 -1.29 -14.75 -5.39
N ALA A 347 -2.42 -14.26 -5.88
CA ALA A 347 -3.72 -14.92 -5.78
C ALA A 347 -4.26 -15.17 -7.20
N THR A 348 -4.77 -16.37 -7.49
CA THR A 348 -5.14 -16.75 -8.88
C THR A 348 -6.63 -16.84 -9.15
N GLY A 349 -7.46 -16.64 -8.14
CA GLY A 349 -8.91 -16.66 -8.24
C GLY A 349 -9.56 -17.02 -6.91
N ALA A 350 -10.87 -16.79 -6.83
CA ALA A 350 -11.72 -17.17 -5.70
C ALA A 350 -13.06 -17.67 -6.22
N GLY A 351 -13.77 -18.39 -5.36
CA GLY A 351 -15.17 -18.72 -5.60
C GLY A 351 -15.86 -19.06 -4.29
N GLY A 352 -17.18 -18.93 -4.26
CA GLY A 352 -17.98 -19.28 -3.09
C GLY A 352 -18.19 -18.17 -2.10
N TYR A 353 -18.42 -18.60 -0.86
CA TYR A 353 -18.73 -17.73 0.26
C TYR A 353 -17.95 -18.16 1.50
N ASP A 354 -17.55 -17.19 2.30
CA ASP A 354 -16.91 -17.41 3.58
C ASP A 354 -17.90 -17.93 4.64
N SER A 355 -17.41 -18.13 5.85
CA SER A 355 -18.21 -18.66 6.97
C SER A 355 -19.33 -17.72 7.45
N GLU A 356 -19.29 -16.44 7.06
CA GLU A 356 -20.34 -15.45 7.32
C GLU A 356 -21.31 -15.29 6.14
N GLY A 357 -21.07 -16.01 5.04
CA GLY A 357 -21.90 -15.97 3.83
C GLY A 357 -21.54 -14.86 2.86
N ARG A 358 -20.40 -14.19 3.02
CA ARG A 358 -19.88 -13.14 2.11
C ARG A 358 -19.13 -13.78 0.94
N LYS A 359 -19.15 -13.18 -0.24
CA LYS A 359 -18.48 -13.75 -1.42
C LYS A 359 -16.96 -13.68 -1.19
N ASN A 360 -16.26 -14.78 -1.43
CA ASN A 360 -14.81 -14.81 -1.39
C ASN A 360 -14.23 -13.90 -2.48
N THR A 361 -13.20 -13.13 -2.11
CA THR A 361 -12.32 -12.39 -3.02
C THR A 361 -10.95 -13.08 -3.06
N SER A 362 -10.22 -12.87 -4.14
CA SER A 362 -8.89 -13.44 -4.34
C SER A 362 -7.82 -12.36 -4.26
N ASP A 363 -7.26 -12.24 -3.07
CA ASP A 363 -6.48 -11.08 -2.69
C ASP A 363 -5.00 -11.44 -2.59
N GLY A 364 -4.13 -10.59 -3.15
CA GLY A 364 -2.69 -10.81 -3.04
C GLY A 364 -2.28 -10.90 -1.57
N ILE A 365 -2.72 -9.94 -0.77
CA ILE A 365 -2.59 -9.91 0.68
C ILE A 365 -3.93 -9.45 1.28
N SER A 366 -4.48 -10.21 2.23
CA SER A 366 -5.57 -9.80 3.12
C SER A 366 -5.05 -9.78 4.55
N ILE A 367 -5.10 -8.62 5.23
CA ILE A 367 -4.62 -8.49 6.62
C ILE A 367 -5.48 -7.56 7.50
N GLY A 368 -5.43 -7.74 8.83
CA GLY A 368 -6.05 -6.84 9.82
C GLY A 368 -5.31 -5.52 10.10
N GLY A 369 -4.27 -5.18 9.34
CA GLY A 369 -3.45 -3.98 9.52
C GLY A 369 -1.95 -4.27 9.71
N GLY A 370 -1.15 -3.26 10.08
CA GLY A 370 0.28 -3.43 10.37
C GLY A 370 1.21 -2.92 9.27
N ILE A 371 2.21 -3.69 8.85
CA ILE A 371 3.27 -3.19 7.95
C ILE A 371 3.41 -4.09 6.73
N ILE A 372 3.39 -3.49 5.54
CA ILE A 372 3.74 -4.15 4.27
C ILE A 372 4.89 -3.38 3.63
N THR A 373 6.01 -4.05 3.37
CA THR A 373 7.08 -3.53 2.50
C THR A 373 7.21 -4.40 1.27
N ASN A 374 7.05 -3.78 0.10
CA ASN A 374 7.10 -4.45 -1.19
C ASN A 374 8.27 -3.92 -2.04
N ASP A 375 9.21 -4.81 -2.35
CA ASP A 375 10.26 -4.65 -3.36
C ASP A 375 10.00 -5.53 -4.60
N GLY A 376 9.05 -6.47 -4.51
CA GLY A 376 8.75 -7.48 -5.52
C GLY A 376 7.38 -7.31 -6.18
N VAL A 377 6.67 -8.42 -6.39
CA VAL A 377 5.31 -8.42 -6.96
C VAL A 377 4.30 -8.89 -5.94
N ILE A 378 3.26 -8.08 -5.72
CA ILE A 378 2.02 -8.47 -5.06
C ILE A 378 0.91 -8.36 -6.10
N ARG A 379 0.14 -9.42 -6.29
CA ARG A 379 -0.97 -9.43 -7.26
C ARG A 379 -2.10 -10.32 -6.79
N GLY A 380 -3.30 -9.78 -6.69
CA GLY A 380 -4.52 -10.57 -6.55
C GLY A 380 -5.34 -10.61 -7.83
N ALA A 381 -6.09 -11.69 -8.02
CA ALA A 381 -7.02 -11.77 -9.13
C ALA A 381 -8.18 -10.79 -8.93
N ASP A 382 -8.58 -10.53 -7.68
CA ASP A 382 -9.50 -9.44 -7.33
C ASP A 382 -8.69 -8.24 -6.82
N ASP A 383 -8.37 -8.18 -5.52
CA ASP A 383 -7.65 -7.05 -4.92
C ASP A 383 -6.15 -7.34 -4.76
N GLY A 384 -5.28 -6.33 -4.96
CA GLY A 384 -3.85 -6.49 -4.72
C GLY A 384 -3.56 -6.66 -3.22
N ILE A 385 -4.04 -5.70 -2.42
CA ILE A 385 -3.97 -5.70 -0.96
C ILE A 385 -5.33 -5.28 -0.41
N VAL A 386 -5.83 -6.03 0.56
CA VAL A 386 -7.00 -5.67 1.38
C VAL A 386 -6.57 -5.56 2.82
N VAL A 387 -6.99 -4.48 3.48
CA VAL A 387 -6.91 -4.38 4.93
C VAL A 387 -8.32 -4.43 5.49
N ASN A 388 -8.64 -5.51 6.19
CA ASN A 388 -9.92 -5.72 6.84
C ASN A 388 -9.75 -6.68 8.02
N ASN A 389 -10.79 -6.81 8.85
CA ASN A 389 -10.86 -7.87 9.84
C ASN A 389 -12.16 -8.66 9.65
N ASP A 390 -12.07 -9.75 8.90
CA ASP A 390 -13.22 -10.57 8.54
C ASP A 390 -13.86 -11.34 9.71
N THR A 391 -13.23 -11.28 10.89
CA THR A 391 -13.73 -11.91 12.11
C THR A 391 -14.62 -10.99 12.97
N ASN A 392 -14.81 -9.73 12.57
CA ASN A 392 -15.69 -8.79 13.25
C ASN A 392 -16.72 -8.16 12.31
N ALA A 393 -17.86 -7.73 12.88
CA ALA A 393 -18.98 -7.22 12.09
C ALA A 393 -18.71 -5.86 11.40
N SER A 394 -17.75 -5.05 11.88
CA SER A 394 -17.39 -3.79 11.22
C SER A 394 -16.44 -3.99 10.03
N ARG A 395 -15.72 -5.12 10.02
CA ARG A 395 -14.58 -5.44 9.14
C ARG A 395 -13.40 -4.49 9.27
N SER A 396 -13.41 -3.61 10.29
CA SER A 396 -12.31 -2.67 10.50
C SER A 396 -11.08 -3.45 10.93
N GLY A 397 -9.96 -3.15 10.29
CA GLY A 397 -8.65 -3.59 10.73
C GLY A 397 -8.45 -3.30 12.22
N VAL A 398 -7.62 -4.13 12.84
CA VAL A 398 -7.32 -4.05 14.28
C VAL A 398 -6.22 -3.03 14.57
N ALA A 399 -5.52 -2.53 13.56
CA ALA A 399 -4.45 -1.55 13.67
C ALA A 399 -4.24 -0.77 12.37
N ALA A 400 -3.60 0.40 12.49
CA ALA A 400 -3.18 1.20 11.34
C ALA A 400 -2.16 0.45 10.48
N THR A 401 -2.14 0.81 9.20
CA THR A 401 -1.40 0.15 8.15
C THR A 401 -0.39 1.10 7.53
N THR A 402 0.85 0.63 7.39
CA THR A 402 1.86 1.28 6.56
C THR A 402 2.23 0.38 5.40
N ILE A 403 1.97 0.84 4.17
CA ILE A 403 2.32 0.15 2.93
C ILE A 403 3.42 0.95 2.23
N THR A 404 4.57 0.32 2.03
CA THR A 404 5.68 0.88 1.23
C THR A 404 5.86 0.06 -0.03
N ASN A 405 5.59 0.66 -1.20
CA ASN A 405 5.83 0.08 -2.51
C ASN A 405 7.09 0.71 -3.13
N ASN A 406 8.23 0.01 -3.03
CA ASN A 406 9.52 0.55 -3.44
C ASN A 406 9.68 0.63 -4.95
N ALA A 407 10.67 1.40 -5.40
CA ALA A 407 10.96 1.56 -6.82
C ALA A 407 11.23 0.21 -7.51
N GLY A 408 10.52 -0.04 -8.61
CA GLY A 408 10.58 -1.31 -9.35
C GLY A 408 9.62 -2.40 -8.85
N ALA A 409 8.97 -2.19 -7.71
CA ALA A 409 7.96 -3.10 -7.17
C ALA A 409 6.58 -2.87 -7.82
N THR A 410 5.71 -3.87 -7.73
CA THR A 410 4.35 -3.84 -8.30
C THR A 410 3.32 -4.32 -7.28
N ILE A 411 2.21 -3.58 -7.18
CA ILE A 411 0.98 -3.99 -6.51
C ILE A 411 -0.14 -3.90 -7.56
N GLU A 412 -0.87 -4.99 -7.77
CA GLU A 412 -1.89 -5.09 -8.82
C GLU A 412 -3.12 -5.84 -8.32
N GLY A 413 -4.29 -5.21 -8.42
CA GLY A 413 -5.58 -5.91 -8.34
C GLY A 413 -6.16 -6.01 -9.74
N GLN A 414 -6.35 -7.23 -10.24
CA GLN A 414 -6.65 -7.43 -11.66
C GLN A 414 -8.11 -7.12 -12.02
N ASN A 415 -9.05 -7.43 -11.12
CA ASN A 415 -10.48 -7.22 -11.35
C ASN A 415 -11.10 -6.21 -10.38
N SER A 416 -10.29 -5.58 -9.52
CA SER A 416 -10.76 -4.70 -8.44
C SER A 416 -9.65 -3.71 -8.01
N TYR A 417 -9.44 -3.47 -6.71
CA TYR A 417 -8.52 -2.45 -6.19
C TYR A 417 -7.08 -2.94 -6.21
N ALA A 418 -6.13 -2.06 -6.46
CA ALA A 418 -4.75 -2.39 -6.12
C ALA A 418 -4.58 -2.46 -4.60
N ILE A 419 -5.14 -1.49 -3.89
CA ILE A 419 -5.12 -1.39 -2.43
C ILE A 419 -6.49 -0.92 -1.96
N ARG A 420 -7.07 -1.66 -1.00
CA ARG A 420 -8.33 -1.31 -0.36
C ARG A 420 -8.21 -1.42 1.15
N LEU A 421 -8.42 -0.30 1.83
CA LEU A 421 -8.39 -0.23 3.29
C LEU A 421 -9.84 -0.11 3.79
N GLU A 422 -10.34 -1.16 4.46
CA GLU A 422 -11.73 -1.23 4.96
C GLU A 422 -11.87 -0.78 6.43
N ASN A 423 -10.98 0.10 6.86
CA ASN A 423 -10.88 0.63 8.21
C ASN A 423 -11.93 1.75 8.41
N LYS A 424 -12.93 1.52 9.29
CA LYS A 424 -14.22 2.27 9.31
C LYS A 424 -14.58 2.91 10.65
N LEU A 425 -13.70 2.91 11.64
CA LEU A 425 -14.00 3.45 12.96
C LEU A 425 -13.76 4.96 13.05
N GLY A 426 -13.04 5.54 12.08
CA GLY A 426 -12.65 6.95 12.05
C GLY A 426 -11.76 7.31 13.25
N ASP A 427 -10.99 6.34 13.75
CA ASP A 427 -10.05 6.53 14.85
C ASP A 427 -8.61 6.25 14.45
N ALA A 428 -7.66 6.45 15.37
CA ALA A 428 -6.23 6.35 15.06
C ALA A 428 -5.77 4.97 14.55
N ARG A 429 -6.59 3.91 14.65
CA ARG A 429 -6.32 2.60 14.04
C ARG A 429 -6.59 2.58 12.54
N ASP A 430 -7.26 3.60 12.03
CA ASP A 430 -7.60 3.75 10.62
C ASP A 430 -6.70 4.78 9.93
N ASN A 431 -5.80 5.45 10.67
CA ASN A 431 -4.85 6.41 10.08
C ASN A 431 -3.75 5.66 9.34
N ASP A 432 -4.00 5.39 8.07
CA ASP A 432 -3.16 4.57 7.20
C ASP A 432 -2.15 5.42 6.42
N THR A 433 -1.06 4.78 5.98
CA THR A 433 0.00 5.44 5.23
C THR A 433 0.46 4.59 4.05
N ILE A 434 0.41 5.17 2.85
CA ILE A 434 0.97 4.58 1.64
C ILE A 434 2.13 5.42 1.13
N ILE A 435 3.28 4.77 0.91
CA ILE A 435 4.45 5.36 0.26
C ILE A 435 4.70 4.60 -1.04
N ASN A 436 4.48 5.25 -2.17
CA ASN A 436 4.64 4.65 -3.49
C ASN A 436 5.82 5.27 -4.26
N ALA A 437 6.79 4.43 -4.59
CA ALA A 437 7.82 4.68 -5.60
C ALA A 437 7.79 3.64 -6.75
N GLY A 438 7.02 2.57 -6.60
CA GLY A 438 6.81 1.51 -7.59
C GLY A 438 5.61 1.77 -8.51
N THR A 439 4.95 0.68 -8.93
CA THR A 439 3.71 0.71 -9.71
C THR A 439 2.56 0.15 -8.88
N ILE A 440 1.43 0.85 -8.89
CA ILE A 440 0.16 0.44 -8.28
C ILE A 440 -0.91 0.50 -9.38
N THR A 441 -1.60 -0.62 -9.66
CA THR A 441 -2.58 -0.71 -10.75
C THR A 441 -3.87 -1.38 -10.27
N GLY A 442 -5.00 -0.68 -10.41
CA GLY A 442 -6.33 -1.22 -10.15
C GLY A 442 -7.06 -1.52 -11.46
N GLY A 443 -7.56 -2.75 -11.61
CA GLY A 443 -8.27 -3.24 -12.80
C GLY A 443 -9.79 -3.31 -12.64
N GLY A 444 -10.34 -2.71 -11.59
CA GLY A 444 -11.75 -2.76 -11.25
C GLY A 444 -12.73 -2.14 -12.26
N THR A 445 -14.01 -2.16 -11.88
CA THR A 445 -15.08 -1.45 -12.58
C THR A 445 -15.80 -0.52 -11.61
N ILE A 446 -16.23 0.65 -12.07
CA ILE A 446 -17.10 1.53 -11.28
C ILE A 446 -18.50 0.89 -11.21
N PRO A 447 -19.09 0.67 -10.02
CA PRO A 447 -20.47 0.23 -9.89
C PRO A 447 -21.45 1.23 -10.54
N ALA A 448 -22.56 0.75 -11.10
CA ALA A 448 -23.57 1.64 -11.68
C ALA A 448 -24.16 2.61 -10.64
N ALA A 449 -24.25 3.90 -11.00
CA ALA A 449 -24.76 4.95 -10.11
C ALA A 449 -26.21 4.69 -9.67
N GLY A 450 -26.51 4.98 -8.39
CA GLY A 450 -27.87 5.01 -7.86
C GLY A 450 -28.45 3.69 -7.37
N THR A 451 -27.66 2.64 -7.19
CA THR A 451 -28.11 1.44 -6.46
C THR A 451 -26.92 0.83 -5.72
N VAL A 452 -26.83 1.02 -4.40
CA VAL A 452 -26.10 0.07 -3.56
C VAL A 452 -26.96 -1.19 -3.58
N THR A 453 -26.41 -2.36 -3.89
CA THR A 453 -27.16 -3.60 -3.84
C THR A 453 -26.55 -4.50 -2.78
N LEU A 454 -27.41 -5.03 -1.91
CA LEU A 454 -27.15 -6.19 -1.09
C LEU A 454 -26.66 -7.33 -1.98
N GLN A 455 -25.98 -8.28 -1.35
CA GLN A 455 -25.33 -9.43 -1.96
C GLN A 455 -26.23 -10.31 -2.86
N GLY A 456 -27.56 -10.25 -2.67
CA GLY A 456 -28.56 -10.91 -3.53
C GLY A 456 -29.03 -10.10 -4.75
N GLY A 457 -28.39 -8.96 -5.06
CA GLY A 457 -28.76 -8.05 -6.14
C GLY A 457 -29.92 -7.10 -5.82
N ALA A 458 -30.53 -7.21 -4.63
CA ALA A 458 -31.54 -6.27 -4.13
C ALA A 458 -30.89 -4.97 -3.66
N THR A 459 -31.56 -3.82 -3.75
CA THR A 459 -31.04 -2.54 -3.27
C THR A 459 -30.77 -2.57 -1.75
N ASP A 460 -29.60 -2.11 -1.32
CA ASP A 460 -29.27 -1.86 0.09
C ASP A 460 -29.79 -0.48 0.50
N THR A 461 -30.76 -0.47 1.41
CA THR A 461 -31.34 0.75 1.98
C THR A 461 -30.72 1.13 3.32
N ASN A 462 -29.78 0.35 3.83
CA ASN A 462 -29.27 0.43 5.20
C ASN A 462 -27.80 0.87 5.28
N SER A 463 -27.08 1.00 4.16
CA SER A 463 -25.69 1.47 4.14
C SER A 463 -25.58 2.91 4.66
N THR A 464 -24.50 3.17 5.40
CA THR A 464 -24.03 4.48 5.85
C THR A 464 -22.66 4.77 5.26
N GLY A 465 -22.41 6.03 4.90
CA GLY A 465 -21.14 6.52 4.35
C GLY A 465 -21.31 7.20 2.98
N THR A 466 -20.21 7.46 2.25
CA THR A 466 -20.23 8.34 1.07
C THR A 466 -19.78 7.58 -0.20
N LEU A 467 -20.55 7.66 -1.29
CA LEU A 467 -20.11 7.20 -2.62
C LEU A 467 -20.33 8.34 -3.61
N ASP A 468 -19.29 8.73 -4.34
CA ASP A 468 -19.32 9.85 -5.30
C ASP A 468 -19.83 11.17 -4.69
N GLY A 469 -19.48 11.45 -3.43
CA GLY A 469 -19.94 12.63 -2.69
C GLY A 469 -21.42 12.60 -2.27
N VAL A 470 -22.10 11.47 -2.45
CA VAL A 470 -23.47 11.24 -1.98
C VAL A 470 -23.41 10.50 -0.65
N ALA A 471 -23.88 11.15 0.43
CA ALA A 471 -24.04 10.52 1.73
C ALA A 471 -25.26 9.58 1.73
N TYR A 472 -25.05 8.32 2.12
CA TYR A 472 -26.07 7.33 2.39
C TYR A 472 -26.37 7.33 3.89
N THR A 473 -27.65 7.48 4.27
CA THR A 473 -28.09 7.71 5.66
C THR A 473 -28.89 6.54 6.23
N GLY A 474 -28.52 5.30 5.92
CA GLY A 474 -29.19 4.11 6.46
C GLY A 474 -29.09 4.02 8.00
N THR A 475 -29.92 3.17 8.62
CA THR A 475 -29.94 2.96 10.09
C THR A 475 -29.17 1.70 10.53
N GLY A 476 -28.41 1.06 9.65
CA GLY A 476 -27.69 -0.19 9.94
C GLY A 476 -26.22 0.04 10.28
N ASP A 477 -25.61 -0.91 11.00
CA ASP A 477 -24.14 -1.03 11.10
C ASP A 477 -23.56 -1.01 9.69
N ALA A 478 -22.52 -0.19 9.46
CA ALA A 478 -21.92 0.15 8.17
C ALA A 478 -21.60 -1.09 7.30
N ARG A 479 -22.61 -1.61 6.60
CA ARG A 479 -22.46 -2.70 5.65
C ARG A 479 -22.53 -2.12 4.25
N PHE A 480 -21.32 -2.02 3.71
CA PHE A 480 -20.98 -2.10 2.29
C PHE A 480 -21.31 -0.88 1.42
N ILE A 481 -20.32 0.01 1.33
CA ILE A 481 -20.07 0.76 0.10
C ILE A 481 -19.25 -0.19 -0.77
N ARG A 482 -19.83 -0.67 -1.87
CA ARG A 482 -19.01 -1.18 -2.97
C ARG A 482 -18.03 -0.08 -3.29
N GLY A 483 -16.74 -0.36 -3.19
CA GLY A 483 -15.76 0.67 -3.43
C GLY A 483 -16.01 1.33 -4.79
N ASP A 484 -15.49 2.53 -4.88
CA ASP A 484 -15.71 3.46 -5.97
C ASP A 484 -15.05 3.02 -7.28
N GLY A 485 -14.31 1.92 -7.31
CA GLY A 485 -13.50 1.48 -8.44
C GLY A 485 -12.17 2.22 -8.57
N SER A 486 -11.71 2.93 -7.54
CA SER A 486 -10.36 3.51 -7.51
C SER A 486 -9.27 2.42 -7.54
N ALA A 487 -8.05 2.79 -7.95
CA ALA A 487 -6.90 1.92 -7.76
C ALA A 487 -6.50 1.83 -6.27
N ILE A 488 -6.67 2.93 -5.52
CA ILE A 488 -6.39 3.03 -4.09
C ILE A 488 -7.61 3.63 -3.37
N GLN A 489 -8.14 2.91 -2.38
CA GLN A 489 -9.16 3.37 -1.45
C GLN A 489 -8.62 3.35 0.00
N MET A 490 -8.73 4.46 0.73
CA MET A 490 -7.99 4.68 1.99
C MET A 490 -8.80 4.52 3.29
N GLY A 491 -10.12 4.79 3.31
CA GLY A 491 -10.96 4.53 4.49
C GLY A 491 -11.39 5.81 5.22
N GLU A 492 -11.77 5.71 6.50
CA GLU A 492 -12.35 6.85 7.25
C GLU A 492 -11.34 7.56 8.18
N GLY A 493 -10.05 7.22 8.10
CA GLY A 493 -8.99 7.74 8.97
C GLY A 493 -8.30 8.99 8.44
N ASP A 494 -7.47 9.66 9.24
CA ASP A 494 -6.62 10.72 8.71
C ASP A 494 -5.43 10.11 7.94
N ASP A 495 -5.59 9.94 6.63
CA ASP A 495 -4.73 9.12 5.80
C ASP A 495 -3.64 9.89 5.05
N VAL A 496 -2.53 9.20 4.75
CA VAL A 496 -1.40 9.78 4.02
C VAL A 496 -1.01 8.92 2.82
N LEU A 497 -1.13 9.50 1.61
CA LEU A 497 -0.56 8.94 0.39
C LEU A 497 0.62 9.78 -0.09
N THR A 498 1.81 9.20 -0.16
CA THR A 498 2.99 9.84 -0.78
C THR A 498 3.37 9.13 -2.07
N ASN A 499 3.27 9.82 -3.20
CA ASN A 499 3.57 9.27 -4.52
C ASN A 499 4.81 9.91 -5.16
N THR A 500 5.73 9.06 -5.59
CA THR A 500 6.83 9.35 -6.51
C THR A 500 6.89 8.35 -7.68
N GLY A 501 6.09 7.28 -7.61
CA GLY A 501 5.97 6.22 -8.62
C GLY A 501 4.73 6.38 -9.50
N THR A 502 4.17 5.26 -9.93
CA THR A 502 2.96 5.19 -10.77
C THR A 502 1.77 4.69 -9.96
N VAL A 503 0.64 5.41 -10.04
CA VAL A 503 -0.69 4.94 -9.67
C VAL A 503 -1.55 4.98 -10.93
N ASP A 504 -2.03 3.82 -11.38
CA ASP A 504 -2.82 3.66 -12.59
C ASP A 504 -4.24 3.21 -12.25
N GLY A 505 -5.17 4.16 -12.34
CA GLY A 505 -6.61 3.96 -12.27
C GLY A 505 -7.29 4.15 -13.63
N SER A 506 -6.56 3.99 -14.74
CA SER A 506 -7.11 4.22 -16.08
C SER A 506 -8.23 3.26 -16.48
N ALA A 507 -8.28 2.06 -15.88
CA ALA A 507 -9.33 1.07 -16.12
C ALA A 507 -10.73 1.59 -15.76
N THR A 508 -10.82 2.35 -14.67
CA THR A 508 -12.07 2.95 -14.17
C THR A 508 -12.16 4.45 -14.42
N GLY A 509 -11.02 5.10 -14.59
CA GLY A 509 -10.89 6.56 -14.55
C GLY A 509 -10.75 7.12 -13.13
N ARG A 510 -10.66 6.27 -12.10
CA ARG A 510 -10.47 6.66 -10.68
C ARG A 510 -9.16 6.09 -10.16
N ALA A 511 -8.27 6.97 -9.71
CA ALA A 511 -6.96 6.56 -9.22
C ALA A 511 -6.95 6.42 -7.70
N VAL A 512 -7.41 7.45 -6.99
CA VAL A 512 -7.31 7.55 -5.53
C VAL A 512 -8.61 8.10 -4.98
N ASN A 513 -9.17 7.41 -3.98
CA ASN A 513 -10.24 7.91 -3.15
C ASN A 513 -9.83 7.85 -1.68
N MET A 514 -9.71 9.02 -1.06
CA MET A 514 -9.33 9.13 0.34
C MET A 514 -10.51 8.89 1.30
N GLU A 515 -11.75 8.98 0.80
CA GLU A 515 -12.99 8.69 1.54
C GLU A 515 -13.31 9.65 2.70
N GLY A 516 -12.93 9.39 3.94
CA GLY A 516 -13.26 10.25 5.09
C GLY A 516 -12.05 10.48 5.98
N GLY A 517 -11.99 11.62 6.67
CA GLY A 517 -10.83 11.99 7.48
C GLY A 517 -10.21 13.30 7.00
N ASN A 518 -9.13 13.77 7.63
CA ASN A 518 -8.36 14.90 7.12
C ASN A 518 -7.11 14.39 6.42
N ASP A 519 -7.20 14.29 5.11
CA ASP A 519 -6.27 13.48 4.34
C ASP A 519 -5.13 14.30 3.76
N THR A 520 -4.01 13.63 3.49
CA THR A 520 -2.87 14.23 2.82
C THR A 520 -2.38 13.39 1.65
N VAL A 521 -2.48 13.95 0.44
CA VAL A 521 -1.84 13.42 -0.76
C VAL A 521 -0.58 14.24 -1.08
N ASN A 522 0.59 13.63 -0.96
CA ASN A 522 1.87 14.18 -1.38
C ASN A 522 2.24 13.65 -2.77
N PHE A 523 1.84 14.36 -3.82
CA PHE A 523 2.19 14.04 -5.20
C PHE A 523 3.54 14.69 -5.54
N ASN A 524 4.63 13.99 -5.22
CA ASN A 524 6.00 14.50 -5.28
C ASN A 524 6.74 14.17 -6.60
N GLY A 525 6.07 13.53 -7.55
CA GLY A 525 6.64 13.09 -8.82
C GLY A 525 5.93 11.84 -9.33
N GLY A 526 6.47 11.25 -10.39
CA GLY A 526 5.83 10.09 -11.05
C GLY A 526 4.49 10.45 -11.69
N THR A 527 3.56 9.51 -11.73
CA THR A 527 2.25 9.68 -12.38
C THR A 527 1.12 9.13 -11.53
N ILE A 528 0.00 9.87 -11.47
CA ILE A 528 -1.28 9.37 -10.98
C ILE A 528 -2.25 9.56 -12.14
N THR A 529 -2.81 8.48 -12.68
CA THR A 529 -3.71 8.51 -13.84
C THR A 529 -5.11 8.08 -13.44
N GLY A 530 -6.06 9.01 -13.55
CA GLY A 530 -7.41 8.87 -13.02
C GLY A 530 -7.72 9.96 -11.99
N GLU A 531 -8.98 10.07 -11.61
CA GLU A 531 -9.47 11.02 -10.59
C GLU A 531 -8.78 10.83 -9.24
N ILE A 532 -8.52 11.94 -8.54
CA ILE A 532 -8.01 12.00 -7.18
C ILE A 532 -9.07 12.71 -6.34
N ASN A 533 -9.68 12.01 -5.39
CA ASN A 533 -10.74 12.52 -4.55
C ASN A 533 -10.29 12.54 -3.08
N GLY A 534 -10.30 13.70 -2.45
CA GLY A 534 -10.00 13.90 -1.03
C GLY A 534 -11.12 13.44 -0.10
N GLY A 535 -12.35 13.29 -0.62
CA GLY A 535 -13.45 12.76 0.18
C GLY A 535 -14.05 13.79 1.13
N ALA A 536 -14.27 13.40 2.39
CA ALA A 536 -14.94 14.19 3.41
C ALA A 536 -13.97 14.58 4.53
N GLY A 537 -13.76 15.88 4.70
CA GLY A 537 -12.96 16.40 5.81
C GLY A 537 -12.31 17.71 5.40
N THR A 538 -11.04 17.89 5.79
CA THR A 538 -10.21 19.01 5.33
C THR A 538 -8.93 18.46 4.74
N ASP A 539 -8.89 18.41 3.41
CA ASP A 539 -7.92 17.59 2.71
C ASP A 539 -6.83 18.43 2.07
N THR A 540 -5.63 17.86 2.06
CA THR A 540 -4.41 18.52 1.60
C THR A 540 -3.81 17.80 0.40
N LEU A 541 -3.67 18.50 -0.71
CA LEU A 541 -2.90 18.09 -1.88
C LEU A 541 -1.58 18.87 -1.94
N ASN A 542 -0.48 18.20 -1.60
CA ASN A 542 0.87 18.73 -1.77
C ASN A 542 1.43 18.30 -3.13
N LEU A 543 1.89 19.27 -3.92
CA LEU A 543 2.40 19.06 -5.26
C LEU A 543 3.90 19.39 -5.34
N GLY A 544 4.68 18.43 -5.80
CA GLY A 544 6.12 18.58 -6.06
C GLY A 544 6.41 19.53 -7.23
N ALA A 545 7.63 20.08 -7.24
CA ALA A 545 8.09 20.93 -8.34
C ALA A 545 8.07 20.15 -9.67
N GLY A 546 7.46 20.74 -10.71
CA GLY A 546 7.37 20.16 -12.05
C GLY A 546 6.23 19.16 -12.24
N VAL A 547 5.44 18.87 -11.19
CA VAL A 547 4.24 18.02 -11.33
C VAL A 547 3.25 18.69 -12.28
N SER A 548 2.82 17.94 -13.29
CA SER A 548 1.78 18.34 -14.23
C SER A 548 0.83 17.18 -14.43
N THR A 549 -0.44 17.38 -14.09
CA THR A 549 -1.45 16.31 -14.18
C THR A 549 -2.73 16.78 -14.86
N THR A 550 -3.33 15.88 -15.63
CA THR A 550 -4.67 16.04 -16.23
C THR A 550 -5.77 15.36 -15.41
N SER A 551 -5.41 14.71 -14.30
CA SER A 551 -6.38 14.13 -13.36
C SER A 551 -7.33 15.19 -12.83
N LYS A 552 -8.61 14.83 -12.71
CA LYS A 552 -9.56 15.63 -11.94
C LYS A 552 -9.17 15.57 -10.46
N ILE A 553 -9.30 16.70 -9.79
CA ILE A 553 -9.02 16.84 -8.35
C ILE A 553 -10.32 17.24 -7.66
N LEU A 554 -10.83 16.38 -6.79
CA LEU A 554 -12.11 16.55 -6.12
C LEU A 554 -11.89 16.68 -4.62
N ASN A 555 -12.63 17.60 -3.98
CA ASN A 555 -12.75 17.71 -2.54
C ASN A 555 -11.39 17.83 -1.83
N PHE A 556 -10.56 18.76 -2.30
CA PHE A 556 -9.39 19.21 -1.56
C PHE A 556 -9.55 20.69 -1.25
N GLU A 557 -9.22 21.10 -0.04
CA GLU A 557 -9.28 22.49 0.39
C GLU A 557 -7.89 23.15 0.38
N GLN A 558 -6.83 22.40 0.66
CA GLN A 558 -5.47 22.91 0.77
C GLN A 558 -4.58 22.42 -0.38
N PHE A 559 -3.95 23.35 -1.10
CA PHE A 559 -3.07 23.06 -2.22
C PHE A 559 -1.67 23.63 -1.96
N GLY A 560 -0.75 22.75 -1.56
CA GLY A 560 0.62 23.11 -1.22
C GLY A 560 1.57 22.98 -2.40
N VAL A 561 2.33 24.04 -2.70
CA VAL A 561 3.49 23.97 -3.60
C VAL A 561 4.68 24.60 -2.90
N VAL A 562 5.65 23.78 -2.48
CA VAL A 562 6.79 24.28 -1.68
C VAL A 562 7.73 25.13 -2.53
N SER A 563 8.03 24.70 -3.76
CA SER A 563 8.95 25.38 -4.68
C SER A 563 8.63 25.05 -6.14
N GLY A 564 9.21 25.81 -7.07
CA GLY A 564 9.00 25.62 -8.50
C GLY A 564 7.55 25.85 -8.92
N THR A 565 7.10 25.14 -9.95
CA THR A 565 5.74 25.23 -10.47
C THR A 565 5.11 23.85 -10.54
N ALA A 566 3.88 23.72 -10.05
CA ALA A 566 3.00 22.58 -10.29
C ALA A 566 1.80 23.03 -11.14
N THR A 567 1.34 22.17 -12.06
CA THR A 567 0.24 22.48 -12.99
C THR A 567 -0.89 21.47 -12.85
N LEU A 568 -2.09 21.96 -12.53
CA LEU A 568 -3.33 21.20 -12.58
C LEU A 568 -4.09 21.55 -13.86
N ALA A 569 -4.10 20.59 -14.78
CA ALA A 569 -4.79 20.70 -16.07
C ALA A 569 -6.13 19.96 -16.12
N GLY A 570 -6.40 19.11 -15.13
CA GLY A 570 -7.75 18.59 -14.88
C GLY A 570 -8.59 19.57 -14.05
N VAL A 571 -9.91 19.38 -14.09
CA VAL A 571 -10.86 20.20 -13.33
C VAL A 571 -10.66 19.96 -11.83
N VAL A 572 -10.56 21.05 -11.09
CA VAL A 572 -10.64 21.09 -9.63
C VAL A 572 -12.08 21.40 -9.22
N SER A 573 -12.63 20.60 -8.32
CA SER A 573 -13.96 20.78 -7.74
C SER A 573 -13.96 20.54 -6.23
N GLY A 574 -15.01 20.99 -5.55
CA GLY A 574 -15.10 20.92 -4.09
C GLY A 574 -15.70 22.22 -3.55
N THR A 575 -15.35 22.57 -2.32
CA THR A 575 -15.91 23.73 -1.63
C THR A 575 -15.05 24.98 -1.82
N THR A 576 -13.75 24.93 -1.52
CA THR A 576 -12.84 26.08 -1.51
C THR A 576 -11.47 25.70 -2.07
N LEU A 577 -10.61 26.69 -2.31
CA LEU A 577 -9.21 26.45 -2.66
C LEU A 577 -8.30 27.38 -1.87
N THR A 578 -7.42 26.83 -1.06
CA THR A 578 -6.37 27.57 -0.33
C THR A 578 -5.00 27.19 -0.86
N LYS A 579 -4.37 28.11 -1.59
CA LYS A 579 -3.00 27.96 -2.10
C LYS A 579 -1.98 28.30 -1.00
N THR A 580 -1.15 27.33 -0.65
CA THR A 580 -0.06 27.45 0.34
C THR A 580 1.32 27.13 -0.27
N GLY A 581 2.39 27.40 0.49
CA GLY A 581 3.77 27.20 0.05
C GLY A 581 4.29 28.28 -0.90
N ALA A 582 5.61 28.44 -0.98
CA ALA A 582 6.25 29.54 -1.71
C ALA A 582 6.27 29.36 -3.24
N GLY A 583 5.98 28.15 -3.74
CA GLY A 583 5.96 27.84 -5.18
C GLY A 583 4.71 28.36 -5.91
N THR A 584 4.66 28.07 -7.20
CA THR A 584 3.55 28.43 -8.10
C THR A 584 2.60 27.25 -8.31
N LEU A 585 1.31 27.45 -8.06
CA LEU A 585 0.23 26.56 -8.53
C LEU A 585 -0.36 27.15 -9.81
N ALA A 586 -0.28 26.44 -10.92
CA ALA A 586 -0.88 26.85 -12.19
C ALA A 586 -2.19 26.07 -12.44
N LEU A 587 -3.29 26.81 -12.61
CA LEU A 587 -4.60 26.27 -12.97
C LEU A 587 -4.87 26.57 -14.44
N THR A 588 -5.02 25.52 -15.27
CA THR A 588 -5.27 25.67 -16.71
C THR A 588 -6.64 25.14 -17.15
N ALA A 589 -7.37 24.49 -16.25
CA ALA A 589 -8.74 24.05 -16.48
C ALA A 589 -9.77 25.12 -16.06
N ASN A 590 -11.01 24.95 -16.52
CA ASN A 590 -12.16 25.67 -15.97
C ASN A 590 -12.63 24.92 -14.71
N ASN A 591 -12.31 25.45 -13.54
CA ASN A 591 -12.58 24.81 -12.26
C ASN A 591 -14.02 25.09 -11.79
N THR A 592 -14.57 24.21 -10.96
CA THR A 592 -16.01 24.20 -10.64
C THR A 592 -16.32 24.22 -9.14
N TYR A 593 -15.32 24.37 -8.27
CA TYR A 593 -15.59 24.66 -6.86
C TYR A 593 -16.28 26.03 -6.73
N THR A 594 -17.08 26.22 -5.68
CA THR A 594 -18.03 27.35 -5.61
C THR A 594 -17.68 28.40 -4.57
N GLY A 595 -16.88 28.04 -3.56
CA GLY A 595 -16.45 28.92 -2.48
C GLY A 595 -15.18 29.70 -2.77
N LEU A 596 -14.66 30.34 -1.72
CA LEU A 596 -13.54 31.28 -1.78
C LEU A 596 -12.24 30.61 -2.27
N THR A 597 -11.52 31.31 -3.14
CA THR A 597 -10.11 31.03 -3.43
C THR A 597 -9.23 31.93 -2.57
N THR A 598 -8.40 31.36 -1.71
CA THR A 598 -7.42 32.10 -0.89
C THR A 598 -6.01 31.81 -1.38
N VAL A 599 -5.26 32.85 -1.75
CA VAL A 599 -3.82 32.74 -2.04
C VAL A 599 -3.07 33.18 -0.80
N SER A 600 -2.69 32.22 0.04
CA SER A 600 -2.03 32.49 1.32
C SER A 600 -0.53 32.73 1.19
N ALA A 601 0.12 32.08 0.22
CA ALA A 601 1.56 32.25 -0.05
C ALA A 601 1.93 31.82 -1.48
N GLY A 602 3.06 32.34 -1.96
CA GLY A 602 3.59 32.04 -3.28
C GLY A 602 2.68 32.59 -4.38
N THR A 603 2.62 31.87 -5.51
CA THR A 603 1.86 32.33 -6.69
C THR A 603 0.72 31.37 -7.02
N LEU A 604 -0.49 31.90 -7.21
CA LEU A 604 -1.55 31.23 -7.96
C LEU A 604 -1.55 31.80 -9.39
N ARG A 605 -1.29 30.95 -10.38
CA ARG A 605 -1.26 31.35 -11.80
C ARG A 605 -2.49 30.81 -12.52
N VAL A 606 -3.35 31.69 -13.01
CA VAL A 606 -4.56 31.35 -13.77
C VAL A 606 -4.28 31.44 -15.26
N ASN A 607 -4.40 30.33 -15.99
CA ASN A 607 -4.05 30.23 -17.41
C ASN A 607 -5.08 29.37 -18.17
N ASN A 608 -6.34 29.35 -17.72
CA ASN A 608 -7.42 28.69 -18.43
C ASN A 608 -7.86 29.51 -19.66
N SER A 609 -8.64 28.90 -20.55
CA SER A 609 -9.27 29.64 -21.65
C SER A 609 -10.38 30.57 -21.15
N ASN A 610 -10.66 31.68 -21.84
CA ASN A 610 -11.71 32.65 -21.51
C ASN A 610 -13.17 32.14 -21.65
N THR A 611 -13.40 30.83 -21.63
CA THR A 611 -14.74 30.20 -21.75
C THR A 611 -15.32 29.79 -20.40
N GLY A 612 -14.55 29.87 -19.31
CA GLY A 612 -14.95 29.57 -17.94
C GLY A 612 -13.96 30.16 -16.94
N SER A 613 -14.11 29.84 -15.65
CA SER A 613 -13.26 30.39 -14.57
C SER A 613 -12.15 29.44 -14.17
N ALA A 614 -10.92 29.93 -14.05
CA ALA A 614 -9.83 29.18 -13.44
C ALA A 614 -10.02 28.99 -11.93
N THR A 615 -10.82 29.82 -11.27
CA THR A 615 -10.94 29.81 -9.80
C THR A 615 -12.35 29.50 -9.31
N GLY A 616 -13.13 28.77 -10.11
CA GLY A 616 -14.52 28.49 -9.75
C GLY A 616 -15.42 29.73 -9.81
N SER A 617 -16.59 29.66 -9.18
CA SER A 617 -17.56 30.78 -9.16
C SER A 617 -17.35 31.76 -8.00
N GLY A 618 -16.55 31.39 -6.99
CA GLY A 618 -16.31 32.22 -5.81
C GLY A 618 -15.31 33.34 -6.04
N ASP A 619 -15.19 34.18 -5.02
CA ASP A 619 -14.22 35.29 -5.00
C ASP A 619 -12.78 34.80 -4.82
N VAL A 620 -11.83 35.66 -5.13
CA VAL A 620 -10.39 35.45 -4.95
C VAL A 620 -9.83 36.44 -3.94
N GLN A 621 -9.26 35.96 -2.85
CA GLN A 621 -8.55 36.73 -1.84
C GLN A 621 -7.05 36.47 -1.98
N VAL A 622 -6.28 37.51 -2.28
CA VAL A 622 -4.81 37.44 -2.39
C VAL A 622 -4.21 38.07 -1.15
N ASN A 623 -3.64 37.27 -0.26
CA ASN A 623 -3.07 37.76 0.99
C ASN A 623 -1.74 38.48 0.78
N ALA A 624 -1.35 39.30 1.75
CA ALA A 624 -0.06 39.97 1.75
C ALA A 624 1.10 38.96 1.61
N GLY A 625 2.04 39.26 0.70
CA GLY A 625 3.17 38.37 0.38
C GLY A 625 2.84 37.24 -0.61
N ALA A 626 1.59 37.15 -1.11
CA ALA A 626 1.19 36.24 -2.17
C ALA A 626 0.95 36.98 -3.50
N THR A 627 0.90 36.21 -4.59
CA THR A 627 0.72 36.72 -5.96
C THR A 627 -0.38 35.98 -6.69
N LEU A 628 -1.29 36.72 -7.33
CA LEU A 628 -2.18 36.22 -8.37
C LEU A 628 -1.62 36.61 -9.73
N ALA A 629 -1.37 35.63 -10.61
CA ALA A 629 -0.73 35.84 -11.90
C ALA A 629 -1.43 35.13 -13.05
N GLY A 630 -0.95 35.35 -14.28
CA GLY A 630 -1.38 34.60 -15.47
C GLY A 630 -2.28 35.39 -16.42
N ALA A 631 -2.71 34.74 -17.50
CA ALA A 631 -3.50 35.35 -18.57
C ALA A 631 -4.89 34.71 -18.73
N GLY A 632 -5.42 34.16 -17.63
CA GLY A 632 -6.70 33.45 -17.60
C GLY A 632 -7.90 34.34 -17.24
N PHE A 633 -9.01 33.67 -16.94
CA PHE A 633 -10.28 34.30 -16.60
C PHE A 633 -10.74 33.88 -15.19
N ILE A 634 -11.23 34.85 -14.43
CA ILE A 634 -11.79 34.70 -13.07
C ILE A 634 -13.23 35.20 -13.11
N ALA A 635 -14.18 34.38 -12.67
CA ALA A 635 -15.60 34.76 -12.67
C ALA A 635 -15.99 35.68 -11.50
N GLY A 636 -15.46 35.42 -10.30
CA GLY A 636 -15.77 36.17 -9.08
C GLY A 636 -15.04 37.51 -8.97
N ASN A 637 -15.16 38.14 -7.81
CA ASN A 637 -14.40 39.34 -7.47
C ASN A 637 -12.96 38.96 -7.08
N ALA A 638 -12.03 39.92 -7.18
CA ALA A 638 -10.68 39.78 -6.62
C ALA A 638 -10.40 40.88 -5.59
N VAL A 639 -9.95 40.48 -4.40
CA VAL A 639 -9.46 41.37 -3.34
C VAL A 639 -7.97 41.11 -3.16
N ALA A 640 -7.17 42.16 -3.32
CA ALA A 640 -5.71 42.04 -3.30
C ALA A 640 -5.10 42.83 -2.14
N ASP A 641 -4.70 42.10 -1.10
CA ASP A 641 -3.70 42.54 -0.10
C ASP A 641 -2.27 42.20 -0.58
N GLY A 642 -2.15 41.31 -1.56
CA GLY A 642 -0.90 40.93 -2.23
C GLY A 642 -0.75 41.54 -3.63
N VAL A 643 0.06 40.88 -4.44
CA VAL A 643 0.43 41.31 -5.80
C VAL A 643 -0.54 40.72 -6.82
N ILE A 644 -1.01 41.54 -7.77
CA ILE A 644 -1.55 41.06 -9.04
C ILE A 644 -0.48 41.26 -10.11
N ALA A 645 -0.19 40.20 -10.87
CA ALA A 645 0.84 40.15 -11.91
C ALA A 645 0.27 39.53 -13.20
N PRO A 646 -0.52 40.30 -13.99
CA PRO A 646 -1.12 39.77 -15.21
C PRO A 646 -0.05 39.24 -16.18
N GLY A 647 -0.41 38.23 -16.95
CA GLY A 647 0.46 37.66 -17.97
C GLY A 647 1.33 36.47 -17.52
N ASN A 648 2.02 35.91 -18.51
CA ASN A 648 3.08 34.89 -18.41
C ASN A 648 4.02 35.12 -19.60
N SER A 649 4.72 36.26 -19.60
CA SER A 649 4.90 37.18 -20.75
C SER A 649 3.72 38.13 -20.90
N ILE A 650 3.92 39.25 -21.60
CA ILE A 650 2.87 40.23 -21.96
C ILE A 650 1.54 39.53 -22.30
N GLY A 651 0.54 39.73 -21.45
CA GLY A 651 -0.75 39.04 -21.54
C GLY A 651 -1.87 39.71 -20.77
N THR A 652 -3.07 39.14 -20.86
CA THR A 652 -4.28 39.73 -20.28
C THR A 652 -4.86 38.83 -19.20
N LEU A 653 -4.93 39.32 -17.97
CA LEU A 653 -5.71 38.70 -16.89
C LEU A 653 -7.11 39.32 -16.88
N THR A 654 -8.16 38.50 -16.89
CA THR A 654 -9.54 38.97 -16.82
C THR A 654 -10.19 38.58 -15.49
N VAL A 655 -10.68 39.56 -14.74
CA VAL A 655 -11.56 39.39 -13.58
C VAL A 655 -12.94 39.92 -13.98
N ASN A 656 -13.95 39.07 -14.08
CA ASN A 656 -15.29 39.47 -14.50
C ASN A 656 -16.05 40.25 -13.41
N GLY A 657 -15.71 40.02 -12.13
CA GLY A 657 -16.23 40.79 -11.01
C GLY A 657 -15.48 42.10 -10.76
N ASN A 658 -15.62 42.62 -9.54
CA ASN A 658 -14.90 43.78 -9.06
C ASN A 658 -13.45 43.42 -8.71
N VAL A 659 -12.55 44.40 -8.83
CA VAL A 659 -11.19 44.30 -8.28
C VAL A 659 -11.01 45.37 -7.21
N THR A 660 -10.68 44.95 -5.99
CA THR A 660 -10.34 45.83 -4.86
C THR A 660 -8.87 45.71 -4.53
N TRP A 661 -8.13 46.82 -4.60
CA TRP A 661 -6.72 46.86 -4.24
C TRP A 661 -6.54 47.48 -2.84
N ASN A 662 -5.99 46.71 -1.90
CA ASN A 662 -5.55 47.16 -0.58
C ASN A 662 -4.05 47.46 -0.63
N GLY A 663 -3.66 48.44 -1.44
CA GLY A 663 -2.27 48.73 -1.76
C GLY A 663 -1.41 49.19 -0.56
N THR A 664 -0.21 48.60 -0.47
CA THR A 664 0.88 48.97 0.44
C THR A 664 2.18 49.13 -0.36
N ALA A 665 3.28 49.57 0.27
CA ALA A 665 4.55 49.71 -0.43
C ALA A 665 5.17 48.33 -0.81
N GLU A 666 4.79 47.27 -0.08
CA GLU A 666 5.35 45.93 -0.16
C GLU A 666 4.67 45.03 -1.21
N ASN A 667 3.53 45.45 -1.79
CA ASN A 667 2.72 44.64 -2.70
C ASN A 667 2.54 45.27 -4.09
N ALA A 668 3.60 45.92 -4.61
CA ALA A 668 3.58 46.52 -5.94
C ALA A 668 3.11 45.53 -7.02
N TRP A 669 2.10 45.91 -7.80
CA TRP A 669 1.55 45.09 -8.87
C TRP A 669 2.51 45.03 -10.06
N GLN A 670 2.76 43.84 -10.58
CA GLN A 670 3.82 43.59 -11.56
C GLN A 670 3.27 43.60 -12.98
N PHE A 671 3.87 44.41 -13.85
CA PHE A 671 3.41 44.61 -15.23
C PHE A 671 4.60 44.69 -16.18
N GLN A 672 4.56 43.92 -17.26
CA GLN A 672 5.57 43.97 -18.32
C GLN A 672 5.16 44.98 -19.38
N LEU A 673 6.10 45.85 -19.75
CA LEU A 673 5.94 46.85 -20.81
C LEU A 673 6.88 46.53 -21.98
N GLY A 674 6.33 46.42 -23.18
CA GLY A 674 7.03 46.05 -24.40
C GLY A 674 6.99 47.12 -25.49
N ALA A 675 7.74 46.93 -26.57
CA ALA A 675 7.69 47.85 -27.70
C ALA A 675 6.30 47.86 -28.37
N GLY A 676 5.99 48.96 -29.06
CA GLY A 676 4.75 49.08 -29.83
C GLY A 676 3.49 49.17 -28.96
N ASN A 677 3.61 49.73 -27.75
CA ASN A 677 2.50 49.88 -26.79
C ASN A 677 1.91 48.56 -26.31
N THR A 678 2.69 47.48 -26.33
CA THR A 678 2.25 46.19 -25.77
C THR A 678 2.56 46.17 -24.28
N ALA A 679 1.60 45.74 -23.47
CA ALA A 679 1.76 45.63 -22.03
C ALA A 679 0.89 44.51 -21.47
N ASP A 680 1.26 44.05 -20.27
CA ASP A 680 0.31 43.33 -19.44
C ASP A 680 -0.95 44.16 -19.21
N LEU A 681 -2.09 43.49 -19.19
CA LEU A 681 -3.40 44.11 -19.05
C LEU A 681 -4.23 43.37 -17.99
N LEU A 682 -4.78 44.14 -17.05
CA LEU A 682 -5.84 43.67 -16.18
C LEU A 682 -7.20 44.18 -16.69
N VAL A 683 -8.07 43.25 -17.09
CA VAL A 683 -9.47 43.56 -17.44
C VAL A 683 -10.35 43.30 -16.22
N VAL A 684 -11.16 44.29 -15.86
CA VAL A 684 -12.08 44.29 -14.71
C VAL A 684 -13.52 44.45 -15.21
N GLY A 685 -14.31 43.39 -15.13
CA GLY A 685 -15.70 43.36 -15.58
C GLY A 685 -16.69 44.09 -14.67
N GLY A 686 -16.22 44.59 -13.52
CA GLY A 686 -16.97 45.43 -12.58
C GLY A 686 -16.20 46.68 -12.14
N ASP A 687 -16.32 47.04 -10.87
CA ASP A 687 -15.67 48.21 -10.27
C ASP A 687 -14.17 47.97 -10.04
N PHE A 688 -13.35 48.97 -10.35
CA PHE A 688 -11.93 49.01 -9.99
C PHE A 688 -11.72 49.97 -8.81
N ALA A 689 -11.64 49.41 -7.60
CA ALA A 689 -11.80 50.17 -6.36
C ALA A 689 -10.54 50.18 -5.48
N LYS A 690 -10.27 51.34 -4.87
CA LYS A 690 -9.47 51.44 -3.65
C LYS A 690 -10.16 50.71 -2.52
N GLY A 691 -9.45 49.81 -1.86
CA GLY A 691 -9.86 49.29 -0.58
C GLY A 691 -9.27 50.11 0.58
N THR A 692 -8.72 49.42 1.58
CA THR A 692 -8.22 50.02 2.83
C THR A 692 -6.79 50.58 2.73
N GLY A 693 -6.08 50.27 1.64
CA GLY A 693 -4.72 50.72 1.38
C GLY A 693 -4.61 52.18 0.95
N SER A 694 -3.39 52.72 0.94
CA SER A 694 -3.10 54.12 0.59
C SER A 694 -1.94 54.30 -0.39
N THR A 695 -1.24 53.22 -0.74
CA THR A 695 -0.06 53.25 -1.61
C THR A 695 -0.26 52.27 -2.76
N PHE A 696 -0.28 52.75 -3.99
CA PHE A 696 -0.61 51.94 -5.17
C PHE A 696 0.54 52.04 -6.18
N VAL A 697 1.36 51.00 -6.25
CA VAL A 697 2.62 51.00 -7.00
C VAL A 697 2.55 49.95 -8.10
N PHE A 698 2.92 50.35 -9.32
CA PHE A 698 3.23 49.43 -10.41
C PHE A 698 4.73 49.17 -10.46
N ASP A 699 5.13 47.91 -10.46
CA ASP A 699 6.49 47.47 -10.74
C ASP A 699 6.57 47.07 -12.22
N PHE A 700 7.37 47.80 -13.00
CA PHE A 700 7.51 47.55 -14.45
C PHE A 700 8.65 46.58 -14.80
N GLU A 701 9.21 45.87 -13.81
CA GLU A 701 10.20 44.79 -13.97
C GLU A 701 11.47 45.16 -14.75
N ASN A 702 11.85 46.45 -14.73
CA ASN A 702 12.92 47.08 -15.52
C ASN A 702 12.65 47.09 -17.04
N GLY A 703 11.40 46.92 -17.45
CA GLY A 703 10.94 46.99 -18.83
C GLY A 703 10.45 48.38 -19.22
N GLY A 704 9.94 48.49 -20.45
CA GLY A 704 9.39 49.72 -21.01
C GLY A 704 10.06 50.17 -22.30
N ALA A 705 9.27 50.85 -23.12
CA ALA A 705 9.71 51.64 -24.26
C ALA A 705 8.93 52.96 -24.28
N ILE A 706 9.31 53.92 -25.13
CA ILE A 706 8.48 55.11 -25.37
C ILE A 706 7.12 54.66 -25.92
N GLY A 707 6.05 55.08 -25.28
CA GLY A 707 4.70 54.64 -25.64
C GLY A 707 3.66 54.97 -24.58
N THR A 708 2.41 54.71 -24.92
CA THR A 708 1.27 54.77 -24.01
C THR A 708 0.70 53.36 -23.87
N TYR A 709 0.63 52.87 -22.64
CA TYR A 709 0.27 51.50 -22.29
C TYR A 709 -1.02 51.48 -21.51
N THR A 710 -2.02 50.74 -21.97
CA THR A 710 -3.22 50.45 -21.17
C THR A 710 -2.87 49.35 -20.17
N LEU A 711 -2.97 49.66 -18.87
CA LEU A 711 -2.63 48.72 -17.80
C LEU A 711 -3.87 48.09 -17.16
N VAL A 712 -4.93 48.87 -16.99
CA VAL A 712 -6.20 48.40 -16.43
C VAL A 712 -7.34 48.92 -17.28
N ASP A 713 -8.28 48.04 -17.61
CA ASP A 713 -9.53 48.37 -18.32
C ASP A 713 -10.71 47.90 -17.46
N TRP A 714 -11.62 48.79 -17.08
CA TRP A 714 -12.77 48.46 -16.24
C TRP A 714 -14.11 48.85 -16.88
N THR A 715 -15.19 48.17 -16.51
CA THR A 715 -16.54 48.51 -17.02
C THR A 715 -17.40 49.27 -16.02
N GLY A 716 -17.15 49.10 -14.72
CA GLY A 716 -17.88 49.72 -13.62
C GLY A 716 -17.39 51.13 -13.26
N ALA A 717 -17.49 51.47 -11.99
CA ALA A 717 -16.92 52.70 -11.44
C ALA A 717 -15.47 52.49 -10.97
N THR A 718 -14.72 53.59 -10.86
CA THR A 718 -13.46 53.61 -10.13
C THR A 718 -13.47 54.63 -9.02
N THR A 719 -12.87 54.28 -7.88
CA THR A 719 -12.59 55.22 -6.78
C THR A 719 -11.15 55.75 -6.81
N PHE A 720 -10.36 55.33 -7.80
CA PHE A 720 -9.04 55.84 -8.10
C PHE A 720 -9.06 57.21 -8.81
N ALA A 721 -7.94 57.90 -8.69
CA ALA A 721 -7.51 59.04 -9.46
C ALA A 721 -6.08 58.74 -9.95
N ALA A 722 -5.68 59.29 -11.10
CA ALA A 722 -4.35 59.04 -11.66
C ALA A 722 -3.19 59.38 -10.69
N SER A 723 -3.41 60.34 -9.78
CA SER A 723 -2.44 60.76 -8.76
C SER A 723 -2.22 59.74 -7.64
N ASP A 724 -3.07 58.71 -7.52
CA ASP A 724 -2.89 57.66 -6.50
C ASP A 724 -1.79 56.67 -6.88
N PHE A 725 -1.45 56.59 -8.17
CA PHE A 725 -0.52 55.60 -8.70
C PHE A 725 0.90 56.15 -8.77
N SER A 726 1.84 55.28 -8.43
CA SER A 726 3.27 55.48 -8.62
C SER A 726 3.88 54.24 -9.29
N TYR A 727 5.13 54.35 -9.72
CA TYR A 727 5.82 53.24 -10.35
C TYR A 727 7.25 53.09 -9.86
N ILE A 728 7.75 51.86 -9.96
CA ILE A 728 9.15 51.50 -9.73
C ILE A 728 9.62 50.63 -10.89
N ASN A 729 10.95 50.47 -10.99
CA ASN A 729 11.61 49.60 -11.97
C ASN A 729 11.08 49.80 -13.40
N LEU A 730 10.88 51.04 -13.83
CA LEU A 730 10.84 51.34 -15.27
C LEU A 730 12.27 51.28 -15.81
N ASP A 731 12.46 50.92 -17.07
CA ASP A 731 13.76 51.07 -17.74
C ASP A 731 14.30 52.51 -17.47
N PRO A 732 15.52 52.66 -16.91
CA PRO A 732 16.07 53.94 -16.51
C PRO A 732 16.18 54.99 -17.64
N ALA A 733 16.10 54.57 -18.91
CA ALA A 733 16.04 55.47 -20.06
C ALA A 733 14.72 56.27 -20.14
N PHE A 734 13.69 55.86 -19.39
CA PHE A 734 12.36 56.45 -19.45
C PHE A 734 11.87 57.00 -18.12
N THR A 735 10.94 57.95 -18.21
CA THR A 735 10.09 58.44 -17.13
C THR A 735 8.67 58.45 -17.63
N GLY A 736 7.68 58.32 -16.75
CA GLY A 736 6.29 58.33 -17.18
C GLY A 736 5.30 58.89 -16.17
N THR A 737 4.06 58.97 -16.63
CA THR A 737 2.92 59.51 -15.90
C THR A 737 1.68 58.66 -16.14
N PHE A 738 0.86 58.50 -15.10
CA PHE A 738 -0.45 57.86 -15.19
C PHE A 738 -1.52 58.85 -15.64
N ALA A 739 -2.48 58.38 -16.42
CA ALA A 739 -3.67 59.13 -16.81
C ALA A 739 -4.88 58.20 -16.94
N PHE A 740 -6.07 58.76 -16.81
CA PHE A 740 -7.29 58.06 -17.17
C PHE A 740 -7.75 58.46 -18.57
N ASN A 741 -8.11 57.45 -19.35
CA ASN A 741 -8.74 57.61 -20.66
C ASN A 741 -10.09 56.88 -20.64
N GLY A 742 -11.14 57.59 -20.22
CA GLY A 742 -12.44 56.96 -19.94
C GLY A 742 -12.33 55.94 -18.81
N SER A 743 -12.63 54.68 -19.11
CA SER A 743 -12.55 53.56 -18.16
C SER A 743 -11.24 52.77 -18.22
N GLN A 744 -10.16 53.43 -18.66
CA GLN A 744 -8.83 52.83 -18.76
C GLN A 744 -7.81 53.62 -17.94
N LEU A 745 -6.91 52.90 -17.27
CA LEU A 745 -5.69 53.45 -16.68
C LEU A 745 -4.56 53.26 -17.68
N GLU A 746 -4.01 54.37 -18.13
CA GLU A 746 -2.88 54.40 -19.05
C GLU A 746 -1.61 54.88 -18.36
N PHE A 747 -0.48 54.29 -18.72
CA PHE A 747 0.85 54.78 -18.39
C PHE A 747 1.55 55.27 -19.65
N THR A 748 1.99 56.52 -19.67
CA THR A 748 2.77 57.07 -20.79
C THR A 748 4.23 57.19 -20.41
N ALA A 749 5.09 56.44 -21.08
CA ALA A 749 6.54 56.49 -20.92
C ALA A 749 7.18 57.40 -21.98
N THR A 750 8.11 58.24 -21.54
CA THR A 750 8.85 59.22 -22.34
C THR A 750 10.33 59.14 -22.02
N ALA A 751 11.21 59.58 -22.93
CA ALA A 751 12.64 59.57 -22.69
C ALA A 751 13.04 60.50 -21.53
N VAL A 752 13.90 60.03 -20.64
CA VAL A 752 14.61 60.91 -19.68
C VAL A 752 15.55 61.81 -20.50
N PRO A 753 15.45 63.14 -20.42
CA PRO A 753 16.33 64.01 -21.20
C PRO A 753 17.80 63.79 -20.82
N GLU A 754 18.67 63.52 -21.79
CA GLU A 754 20.08 63.26 -21.52
C GLU A 754 20.76 64.44 -20.79
N PRO A 755 21.71 64.20 -19.86
CA PRO A 755 22.41 65.25 -19.11
C PRO A 755 23.08 66.31 -19.99
N ALA A 756 23.53 65.94 -21.20
CA ALA A 756 24.14 66.87 -22.16
C ALA A 756 23.14 67.93 -22.65
N THR A 757 21.84 67.60 -22.72
CA THR A 757 20.77 68.53 -23.10
C THR A 757 20.61 69.62 -22.03
N TRP A 758 20.63 69.23 -20.76
CA TRP A 758 20.60 70.18 -19.64
C TRP A 758 21.89 70.99 -19.53
N ALA A 759 23.06 70.38 -19.77
CA ALA A 759 24.34 71.08 -19.79
C ALA A 759 24.45 72.07 -20.98
N ALA A 760 23.89 71.73 -22.14
CA ALA A 760 23.82 72.62 -23.29
C ALA A 760 22.85 73.80 -23.06
N ILE A 761 21.68 73.54 -22.47
CA ILE A 761 20.71 74.60 -22.12
C ILE A 761 21.30 75.52 -21.04
N ALA A 762 21.90 74.97 -19.99
CA ALA A 762 22.59 75.74 -18.96
C ALA A 762 23.81 76.49 -19.53
N GLY A 763 24.56 75.87 -20.45
CA GLY A 763 25.68 76.49 -21.15
C GLY A 763 25.25 77.66 -22.03
N VAL A 764 24.15 77.53 -22.77
CA VAL A 764 23.57 78.61 -23.59
C VAL A 764 23.01 79.74 -22.71
N ALA A 765 22.36 79.41 -21.59
CA ALA A 765 21.89 80.40 -20.63
C ALA A 765 23.05 81.16 -19.95
N ALA A 766 24.13 80.45 -19.59
CA ALA A 766 25.34 81.05 -19.04
C ALA A 766 26.07 81.93 -20.09
N LEU A 767 26.11 81.51 -21.35
CA LEU A 767 26.65 82.32 -22.46
C LEU A 767 25.79 83.58 -22.69
N GLY A 768 24.46 83.45 -22.64
CA GLY A 768 23.52 84.58 -22.70
C GLY A 768 23.72 85.58 -21.56
N LEU A 769 23.91 85.08 -20.32
CA LEU A 769 24.20 85.92 -19.15
C LEU A 769 25.57 86.61 -19.25
N ALA A 770 26.59 85.92 -19.77
CA ALA A 770 27.91 86.49 -20.00
C ALA A 770 27.88 87.58 -21.08
N ILE A 771 27.13 87.39 -22.17
CA ILE A 771 26.91 88.39 -23.22
C ILE A 771 26.15 89.60 -22.67
N TRP A 772 25.12 89.39 -21.84
CA TRP A 772 24.39 90.46 -21.17
C TRP A 772 25.30 91.29 -20.24
N ARG A 773 26.12 90.64 -19.40
CA ARG A 773 27.10 91.33 -18.54
C ARG A 773 28.12 92.14 -19.35
N LYS A 774 28.63 91.60 -20.47
CA LYS A 774 29.58 92.31 -21.35
C LYS A 774 28.96 93.56 -22.00
N ARG A 775 27.66 93.51 -22.34
CA ARG A 775 26.91 94.67 -22.85
C ARG A 775 26.62 95.71 -21.76
N ALA A 776 26.30 95.29 -20.54
CA ALA A 776 26.06 96.17 -19.41
C ALA A 776 27.33 96.95 -18.97
N VAL A 777 28.53 96.35 -19.10
CA VAL A 777 29.81 97.03 -18.82
C VAL A 777 30.17 98.04 -19.92
N ARG A 778 29.86 97.75 -21.20
CA ARG A 778 30.06 98.71 -22.30
C ARG A 778 29.09 99.90 -22.30
N ALA A 779 27.95 99.79 -21.62
CA ALA A 779 26.99 100.90 -21.47
C ALA A 779 27.34 101.87 -20.32
N LYS A 780 28.40 101.59 -19.54
CA LYS A 780 28.89 102.42 -18.43
C LYS A 780 30.33 102.93 -18.62
N ALA A 781 30.91 102.74 -19.82
CA ALA A 781 32.24 103.22 -20.18
C ALA A 781 32.15 104.38 -21.17
#